data_AF-A0AAC8YKM9-F1
#
_entry.id   AF-A0AAC8YKM9-F1
#
_cell.length_a   1.000
_cell.length_b   1.000
_cell.length_c   1.000
_cell.angle_alpha   90.00
_cell.angle_beta   90.00
_cell.angle_gamma   90.00
#
_symmetry.space_group_name_H-M   'P 1'
#
loop_
_entity.id
_entity.type
_entity.pdbx_description
1 polymer ?
#
loop_
_entity_poly.entity_id
_entity_poly.type
_entity_poly.pdbx_seq_one_letter_code
_entity_poly.pdbx_strand_id
1 'polypeptide(L)'
;MKQSCANGGAPGTQSTSKYKLLSGVCIAALAMGGTLPAARAANFVASNQTELYQVIADAQASPDAASTIMLTSSFQITSPPPAIAGKAITIATGANTLSYSSAAVFNVASGASLTLSGQIQGTGSLNTGLLSKVGGGELIINEAAGSGITTISINDGHTLISGGSDVTFGSSAGGTVSQLDIAGGDGQVASLTLSGQGTRLVATGTDPNDLSGGAGSQSTLTIENGAVYTTTGGIRVHTPGSQGTATINVMGEGSTLEAGGFTSTNGTSYIYVRDGGVVDITGNTSFGGVGNLSFNTALVTAEVSGEGSRWDSGSTIAMYQGSLSILGGGVMTGTAVNISTSPGGVLPNFSVLVSGDGSVLNGTAVTLGTRGKGALTLADDGRVVVNNGNSALVVGSVHASSHAALNIGGAVGQAATGAGTLQASAITLAASAEINFNHTETGYVFDLPINGSGAINQLAGRTIFNANQTGFNGLTSVHGGMLVVNGVLGGIMDVRGGVLAGVGSVGNTANYAGGTIAPGNSIGTLTVAGNYTSNGGTLLIEAVLGNDASPTDLLAITGNSILGTGATRIFVTNLGGAGAETTGDGIKIVDVAGTSAADAFVLAGPAIGGAYLYGLFQNGIADPTDGDWYLRMTDTLAPTVPVYENYPIVLLGLAELPTLQQRVGDRYWPGASEATDSAGGEAGPRNFWTRIEGAHGHVEGVSTTGTSYDSNRYLVQAGIDGLFAETGSGRLIGGINAQYGRVNADIGSSLGNGTNATVAYGGGATLTWYGSNGIYVDGQASVSRLSSDVAADTVGKLVDGNQGLGYAFSIEAGRKLSVGGTWSVTPQAQLAYTSVDFDDFADPFGAKVSLVAGDSLKGRIGLALDYDAGGGASRSHVYGIANLTYEFLDGTAVDVAGTKVAFEPDSFGAELGIGGTYRWAGGKYALYGEALASTSFEGSHGFKGTVGFNTAF
;
A
#
# COMPACT_ATOMS: atom_id res chain seq x y z
N MET A 1 -10.44 -43.58 -34.01
CA MET A 1 -9.51 -42.81 -34.87
C MET A 1 -10.23 -41.60 -35.44
N LYS A 2 -9.98 -40.40 -34.88
CA LYS A 2 -10.03 -39.10 -35.54
C LYS A 2 -9.74 -38.03 -34.48
N GLN A 3 -8.74 -37.21 -34.77
CA GLN A 3 -8.34 -36.04 -34.00
C GLN A 3 -9.52 -35.07 -33.85
N SER A 4 -9.65 -34.53 -32.65
CA SER A 4 -10.47 -33.36 -32.31
C SER A 4 -9.50 -32.31 -31.78
N CYS A 5 -9.39 -31.18 -32.46
CA CYS A 5 -8.72 -29.98 -31.96
C CYS A 5 -9.74 -28.85 -31.96
N ALA A 6 -9.93 -28.29 -30.77
CA ALA A 6 -10.82 -27.18 -30.48
C ALA A 6 -10.12 -25.84 -30.69
N ASN A 7 -10.95 -24.83 -30.94
CA ASN A 7 -10.66 -23.40 -31.02
C ASN A 7 -10.00 -22.83 -29.76
N GLY A 8 -9.23 -21.76 -29.93
CA GLY A 8 -8.85 -20.84 -28.85
C GLY A 8 -7.65 -19.97 -29.22
N GLY A 9 -7.89 -18.87 -29.94
CA GLY A 9 -6.85 -17.91 -30.32
C GLY A 9 -6.40 -17.00 -29.17
N ALA A 10 -5.11 -16.72 -29.14
CA ALA A 10 -4.40 -15.64 -28.43
C ALA A 10 -3.43 -14.98 -29.44
N PRO A 11 -2.68 -13.88 -29.18
CA PRO A 11 -2.47 -13.14 -27.93
C PRO A 11 -2.52 -11.59 -28.06
N GLY A 12 -2.33 -10.87 -26.94
CA GLY A 12 -2.57 -9.43 -26.81
C GLY A 12 -1.40 -8.48 -27.10
N THR A 13 -1.69 -7.18 -27.01
CA THR A 13 -0.94 -6.12 -26.29
C THR A 13 -1.58 -4.74 -26.53
N GLN A 14 -1.61 -3.92 -25.47
CA GLN A 14 -1.81 -2.46 -25.38
C GLN A 14 -3.02 -1.80 -26.08
N SER A 15 -3.94 -1.24 -25.28
CA SER A 15 -5.04 -0.39 -25.75
C SER A 15 -4.83 1.07 -25.34
N THR A 16 -4.34 1.85 -26.31
CA THR A 16 -4.52 3.31 -26.42
C THR A 16 -5.23 3.56 -27.75
N SER A 17 -6.40 4.21 -27.74
CA SER A 17 -7.17 4.57 -28.95
C SER A 17 -8.14 5.69 -28.56
N LYS A 18 -8.02 6.97 -28.94
CA LYS A 18 -7.88 7.63 -30.26
C LYS A 18 -8.94 7.19 -31.29
N TYR A 19 -10.15 7.71 -31.14
CA TYR A 19 -11.16 7.68 -32.22
C TYR A 19 -10.82 8.71 -33.30
N LYS A 20 -10.15 8.23 -34.37
CA LYS A 20 -10.19 8.82 -35.71
C LYS A 20 -11.04 7.90 -36.58
N LEU A 21 -12.21 8.36 -37.01
CA LEU A 21 -13.00 7.74 -38.07
C LEU A 21 -12.46 8.24 -39.41
N LEU A 22 -11.99 7.32 -40.27
CA LEU A 22 -11.77 7.57 -41.69
C LEU A 22 -12.07 6.27 -42.44
N SER A 23 -13.15 6.28 -43.23
CA SER A 23 -13.32 5.38 -44.36
C SER A 23 -13.36 6.25 -45.62
N GLY A 24 -12.40 6.00 -46.51
CA GLY A 24 -12.37 6.54 -47.86
C GLY A 24 -12.45 5.40 -48.86
N VAL A 25 -13.27 5.57 -49.90
CA VAL A 25 -13.13 4.84 -51.17
C VAL A 25 -13.37 5.85 -52.29
N CYS A 26 -12.44 5.89 -53.25
CA CYS A 26 -12.47 6.73 -54.44
C CYS A 26 -13.37 6.15 -55.57
N ILE A 27 -14.23 7.01 -56.11
CA ILE A 27 -14.53 7.35 -57.53
C ILE A 27 -14.20 6.32 -58.63
N ALA A 28 -15.24 5.85 -59.36
CA ALA A 28 -15.40 6.05 -60.81
C ALA A 28 -16.78 5.60 -61.36
N ALA A 29 -17.55 6.58 -61.87
CA ALA A 29 -18.48 6.58 -63.01
C ALA A 29 -19.83 5.78 -63.03
N LEU A 30 -20.95 6.52 -62.97
CA LEU A 30 -22.04 6.68 -63.98
C LEU A 30 -23.29 7.32 -63.30
N ALA A 31 -23.56 8.62 -63.42
CA ALA A 31 -24.37 9.27 -64.46
C ALA A 31 -25.87 8.86 -64.53
N MET A 32 -26.75 9.60 -63.84
CA MET A 32 -28.04 10.09 -64.37
C MET A 32 -28.39 11.44 -63.73
N GLY A 33 -28.87 12.37 -64.57
CA GLY A 33 -28.87 13.83 -64.37
C GLY A 33 -29.63 14.38 -63.16
N GLY A 34 -28.96 15.31 -62.47
CA GLY A 34 -29.54 16.27 -61.54
C GLY A 34 -28.46 17.23 -61.06
N THR A 35 -28.31 18.39 -61.69
CA THR A 35 -27.41 19.46 -61.23
C THR A 35 -27.91 19.99 -59.88
N LEU A 36 -27.27 19.61 -58.76
CA LEU A 36 -27.43 20.33 -57.50
C LEU A 36 -26.58 21.62 -57.58
N PRO A 37 -27.18 22.82 -57.47
CA PRO A 37 -26.43 24.06 -57.55
C PRO A 37 -25.52 24.23 -56.33
N ALA A 38 -24.35 24.85 -56.52
CA ALA A 38 -23.56 25.40 -55.43
C ALA A 38 -24.46 26.25 -54.52
N ALA A 39 -24.36 26.10 -53.20
CA ALA A 39 -25.08 26.95 -52.26
C ALA A 39 -24.65 28.41 -52.51
N ARG A 40 -25.44 29.14 -53.30
CA ARG A 40 -25.25 30.57 -53.50
C ARG A 40 -25.94 31.24 -52.33
N ALA A 41 -25.22 32.06 -51.58
CA ALA A 41 -25.88 33.02 -50.71
C ALA A 41 -26.59 34.04 -51.61
N ALA A 42 -27.87 34.31 -51.35
CA ALA A 42 -28.55 35.40 -52.04
C ALA A 42 -27.88 36.73 -51.63
N ASN A 43 -27.55 37.57 -52.62
CA ASN A 43 -26.94 38.87 -52.38
C ASN A 43 -27.97 39.98 -52.60
N PHE A 44 -28.07 40.87 -51.63
CA PHE A 44 -28.92 42.04 -51.68
C PHE A 44 -28.12 43.29 -51.32
N VAL A 45 -28.69 44.47 -51.56
CA VAL A 45 -28.07 45.75 -51.24
C VAL A 45 -29.06 46.66 -50.56
N ALA A 46 -28.59 47.52 -49.65
CA ALA A 46 -29.42 48.54 -48.99
C ALA A 46 -28.65 49.85 -48.81
N SER A 47 -29.30 50.98 -49.06
CA SER A 47 -28.74 52.33 -48.92
C SER A 47 -29.41 53.16 -47.80
N ASN A 48 -30.55 52.70 -47.28
CA ASN A 48 -31.31 53.37 -46.22
C ASN A 48 -32.10 52.36 -45.37
N GLN A 49 -32.69 52.81 -44.26
CA GLN A 49 -33.46 51.95 -43.34
C GLN A 49 -34.62 51.23 -44.04
N THR A 50 -35.40 51.93 -44.86
CA THR A 50 -36.57 51.34 -45.54
C THR A 50 -36.16 50.21 -46.47
N GLU A 51 -35.08 50.41 -47.24
CA GLU A 51 -34.49 49.38 -48.09
C GLU A 51 -33.95 48.21 -47.26
N LEU A 52 -33.23 48.47 -46.18
CA LEU A 52 -32.70 47.41 -45.31
C LEU A 52 -33.82 46.53 -44.77
N TYR A 53 -34.92 47.12 -44.31
CA TYR A 53 -36.04 46.35 -43.76
C TYR A 53 -36.76 45.53 -44.82
N GLN A 54 -36.98 46.09 -46.00
CA GLN A 54 -37.58 45.36 -47.11
C GLN A 54 -36.67 44.20 -47.54
N VAL A 55 -35.37 44.47 -47.68
CA VAL A 55 -34.38 43.47 -48.09
C VAL A 55 -34.18 42.39 -47.04
N ILE A 56 -34.33 42.68 -45.74
CA ILE A 56 -34.36 41.64 -44.70
C ILE A 56 -35.56 40.71 -44.94
N ALA A 57 -36.74 41.24 -45.27
CA ALA A 57 -37.90 40.41 -45.58
C ALA A 57 -37.70 39.59 -46.87
N ASP A 58 -37.11 40.18 -47.91
CA ASP A 58 -36.82 39.51 -49.18
C ASP A 58 -35.74 38.42 -49.01
N ALA A 59 -34.69 38.71 -48.22
CA ALA A 59 -33.66 37.75 -47.84
C ALA A 59 -34.27 36.57 -47.08
N GLN A 60 -35.22 36.81 -46.18
CA GLN A 60 -35.96 35.76 -45.48
C GLN A 60 -36.89 34.96 -46.40
N ALA A 61 -37.45 35.56 -47.45
CA ALA A 61 -38.25 34.86 -48.45
C ALA A 61 -37.41 34.07 -49.49
N SER A 62 -36.11 34.37 -49.61
CA SER A 62 -35.21 33.67 -50.54
C SER A 62 -35.15 32.15 -50.27
N PRO A 63 -35.11 31.29 -51.30
CA PRO A 63 -34.91 29.84 -51.10
C PRO A 63 -33.48 29.47 -50.65
N ASP A 64 -32.53 30.41 -50.72
CA ASP A 64 -31.14 30.17 -50.33
C ASP A 64 -30.98 30.01 -48.80
N ALA A 65 -30.08 29.11 -48.40
CA ALA A 65 -29.82 28.77 -47.00
C ALA A 65 -29.21 29.92 -46.18
N ALA A 66 -28.57 30.89 -46.87
CA ALA A 66 -28.01 32.10 -46.27
C ALA A 66 -28.18 33.29 -47.22
N SER A 67 -28.13 34.50 -46.68
CA SER A 67 -28.19 35.74 -47.47
C SER A 67 -27.21 36.78 -46.97
N THR A 68 -26.64 37.56 -47.87
CA THR A 68 -25.76 38.70 -47.57
C THR A 68 -26.38 39.99 -48.08
N ILE A 69 -26.45 41.00 -47.22
CA ILE A 69 -26.94 42.34 -47.51
C ILE A 69 -25.74 43.28 -47.43
N MET A 70 -25.32 43.84 -48.56
CA MET A 70 -24.20 44.80 -48.64
C MET A 70 -24.74 46.23 -48.53
N LEU A 71 -24.22 47.02 -47.60
CA LEU A 71 -24.58 48.44 -47.50
C LEU A 71 -23.83 49.26 -48.55
N THR A 72 -24.57 50.11 -49.26
CA THR A 72 -24.01 51.01 -50.30
C THR A 72 -23.85 52.45 -49.83
N SER A 73 -24.42 52.80 -48.66
CA SER A 73 -24.24 54.09 -47.98
C SER A 73 -24.38 53.94 -46.46
N SER A 74 -23.83 54.90 -45.71
CA SER A 74 -24.03 54.98 -44.24
C SER A 74 -25.41 55.53 -43.90
N PHE A 75 -26.11 54.87 -42.98
CA PHE A 75 -27.41 55.34 -42.48
C PHE A 75 -27.68 54.83 -41.06
N GLN A 76 -28.68 55.43 -40.41
CA GLN A 76 -29.14 55.05 -39.08
C GLN A 76 -30.45 54.28 -39.16
N ILE A 77 -30.58 53.23 -38.33
CA ILE A 77 -31.86 52.61 -38.01
C ILE A 77 -32.40 53.15 -36.68
N THR A 78 -33.66 53.58 -36.67
CA THR A 78 -34.29 54.25 -35.50
C THR A 78 -35.47 53.46 -34.93
N SER A 79 -35.73 52.26 -35.42
CA SER A 79 -36.78 51.36 -34.98
C SER A 79 -36.27 49.91 -35.01
N PRO A 80 -37.00 48.93 -34.45
CA PRO A 80 -36.62 47.52 -34.56
C PRO A 80 -36.62 47.07 -36.03
N PRO A 81 -35.54 46.43 -36.54
CA PRO A 81 -35.57 45.73 -37.82
C PRO A 81 -36.57 44.56 -37.78
N PRO A 82 -37.03 44.06 -38.95
CA PRO A 82 -37.82 42.84 -39.00
C PRO A 82 -37.09 41.69 -38.29
N ALA A 83 -37.83 40.88 -37.53
CA ALA A 83 -37.25 39.74 -36.83
C ALA A 83 -36.59 38.78 -37.83
N ILE A 84 -35.40 38.32 -37.50
CA ILE A 84 -34.65 37.36 -38.31
C ILE A 84 -35.12 35.96 -37.93
N ALA A 85 -35.72 35.24 -38.87
CA ALA A 85 -36.32 33.93 -38.67
C ALA A 85 -35.77 32.89 -39.65
N GLY A 86 -35.46 31.70 -39.14
CA GLY A 86 -35.27 30.47 -39.90
C GLY A 86 -34.05 30.35 -40.83
N LYS A 87 -33.15 31.34 -40.93
CA LYS A 87 -31.91 31.25 -41.74
C LYS A 87 -30.81 32.21 -41.26
N ALA A 88 -29.63 32.10 -41.87
CA ALA A 88 -28.49 32.99 -41.65
C ALA A 88 -28.56 34.24 -42.55
N ILE A 89 -28.49 35.43 -41.96
CA ILE A 89 -28.41 36.71 -42.67
C ILE A 89 -27.14 37.46 -42.25
N THR A 90 -26.36 37.93 -43.21
CA THR A 90 -25.20 38.80 -42.98
C THR A 90 -25.51 40.21 -43.48
N ILE A 91 -25.33 41.22 -42.63
CA ILE A 91 -25.29 42.63 -43.01
C ILE A 91 -23.82 43.04 -43.06
N ALA A 92 -23.29 43.23 -44.26
CA ALA A 92 -21.93 43.66 -44.51
C ALA A 92 -21.92 45.16 -44.82
N THR A 93 -21.29 45.94 -43.96
CA THR A 93 -21.26 47.41 -44.09
C THR A 93 -20.15 47.90 -45.03
N GLY A 94 -19.09 47.09 -45.23
CA GLY A 94 -17.93 47.49 -46.03
C GLY A 94 -17.24 48.74 -45.45
N ALA A 95 -17.11 49.80 -46.26
CA ALA A 95 -16.60 51.09 -45.81
C ALA A 95 -17.68 52.01 -45.21
N ASN A 96 -18.95 51.61 -45.27
CA ASN A 96 -20.08 52.37 -44.73
C ASN A 96 -20.30 52.04 -43.26
N THR A 97 -21.14 52.84 -42.58
CA THR A 97 -21.49 52.67 -41.17
C THR A 97 -22.97 52.38 -41.00
N LEU A 98 -23.30 51.29 -40.30
CA LEU A 98 -24.65 51.04 -39.81
C LEU A 98 -24.80 51.64 -38.41
N SER A 99 -25.50 52.78 -38.33
CA SER A 99 -25.83 53.42 -37.07
C SER A 99 -27.15 52.90 -36.51
N TYR A 100 -27.33 52.87 -35.19
CA TYR A 100 -28.59 52.46 -34.56
C TYR A 100 -28.90 53.27 -33.28
N SER A 101 -30.17 53.61 -33.06
CA SER A 101 -30.63 54.21 -31.81
C SER A 101 -31.04 53.15 -30.79
N SER A 102 -31.31 53.53 -29.54
CA SER A 102 -31.84 52.63 -28.50
C SER A 102 -33.16 51.94 -28.86
N ALA A 103 -33.92 52.48 -29.82
CA ALA A 103 -35.16 51.88 -30.27
C ALA A 103 -34.93 50.70 -31.25
N ALA A 104 -33.70 50.49 -31.73
CA ALA A 104 -33.36 49.44 -32.68
C ALA A 104 -32.95 48.13 -31.96
N VAL A 105 -33.96 47.37 -31.52
CA VAL A 105 -33.76 46.06 -30.88
C VAL A 105 -33.62 44.96 -31.94
N PHE A 106 -32.51 44.22 -31.92
CA PHE A 106 -32.27 43.09 -32.82
C PHE A 106 -32.96 41.82 -32.30
N ASN A 107 -34.04 41.41 -32.96
CA ASN A 107 -34.75 40.18 -32.65
C ASN A 107 -34.31 39.05 -33.60
N VAL A 108 -33.58 38.07 -33.06
CA VAL A 108 -33.18 36.88 -33.81
C VAL A 108 -33.90 35.68 -33.21
N ALA A 109 -34.82 35.09 -33.97
CA ALA A 109 -35.61 33.95 -33.53
C ALA A 109 -34.74 32.68 -33.41
N SER A 110 -35.19 31.73 -32.60
CA SER A 110 -34.51 30.44 -32.44
C SER A 110 -34.25 29.76 -33.78
N GLY A 111 -33.04 29.23 -33.98
CA GLY A 111 -32.59 28.60 -35.23
C GLY A 111 -32.18 29.57 -36.34
N ALA A 112 -32.17 30.88 -36.09
CA ALA A 112 -31.68 31.89 -37.03
C ALA A 112 -30.38 32.56 -36.56
N SER A 113 -29.63 33.17 -37.48
CA SER A 113 -28.46 33.98 -37.14
C SER A 113 -28.42 35.29 -37.93
N LEU A 114 -27.96 36.35 -37.27
CA LEU A 114 -27.70 37.66 -37.85
C LEU A 114 -26.23 38.01 -37.66
N THR A 115 -25.48 38.16 -38.74
CA THR A 115 -24.08 38.63 -38.70
C THR A 115 -24.01 40.11 -39.07
N LEU A 116 -23.35 40.92 -38.25
CA LEU A 116 -22.96 42.31 -38.54
C LEU A 116 -21.45 42.34 -38.78
N SER A 117 -21.01 42.87 -39.93
CA SER A 117 -19.59 43.00 -40.28
C SER A 117 -19.23 44.40 -40.79
N GLY A 118 -18.02 44.87 -40.48
CA GLY A 118 -17.54 46.23 -40.76
C GLY A 118 -17.90 47.26 -39.67
N GLN A 119 -18.32 48.48 -40.01
CA GLN A 119 -18.52 49.57 -39.05
C GLN A 119 -19.94 49.60 -38.48
N ILE A 120 -20.08 49.40 -37.17
CA ILE A 120 -21.35 49.53 -36.44
C ILE A 120 -21.25 50.66 -35.41
N GLN A 121 -22.29 51.48 -35.29
CA GLN A 121 -22.25 52.65 -34.41
C GLN A 121 -23.54 52.82 -33.59
N GLY A 122 -23.42 52.82 -32.28
CA GLY A 122 -24.49 53.28 -31.39
C GLY A 122 -24.65 54.80 -31.50
N THR A 123 -25.88 55.30 -31.49
CA THR A 123 -26.18 56.74 -31.60
C THR A 123 -27.06 57.21 -30.45
N GLY A 124 -26.76 58.41 -29.93
CA GLY A 124 -27.52 59.05 -28.86
C GLY A 124 -26.63 59.70 -27.79
N SER A 125 -27.22 60.54 -26.94
CA SER A 125 -26.56 61.04 -25.71
C SER A 125 -26.49 59.93 -24.64
N LEU A 126 -25.65 60.11 -23.61
CA LEU A 126 -25.46 59.18 -22.47
C LEU A 126 -26.72 58.33 -22.18
N ASN A 127 -26.59 57.00 -22.23
CA ASN A 127 -27.64 55.98 -22.03
C ASN A 127 -28.63 55.68 -23.18
N THR A 128 -28.42 56.15 -24.42
CA THR A 128 -29.34 55.86 -25.54
C THR A 128 -28.72 55.13 -26.75
N GLY A 129 -27.44 54.79 -26.72
CA GLY A 129 -26.78 53.96 -27.74
C GLY A 129 -26.82 52.48 -27.38
N LEU A 130 -28.02 51.90 -27.25
CA LEU A 130 -28.21 50.53 -26.77
C LEU A 130 -28.10 49.51 -27.91
N LEU A 131 -27.14 48.58 -27.83
CA LEU A 131 -27.13 47.36 -28.63
C LEU A 131 -27.95 46.31 -27.87
N SER A 132 -29.22 46.16 -28.23
CA SER A 132 -30.13 45.20 -27.60
C SER A 132 -30.40 43.99 -28.48
N LYS A 133 -30.22 42.79 -27.91
CA LYS A 133 -30.49 41.51 -28.53
C LYS A 133 -31.62 40.78 -27.78
N VAL A 134 -32.63 40.35 -28.52
CA VAL A 134 -33.74 39.49 -28.04
C VAL A 134 -33.92 38.26 -28.95
N GLY A 135 -34.73 37.31 -28.49
CA GLY A 135 -35.04 36.07 -29.22
C GLY A 135 -33.94 35.01 -29.08
N GLY A 136 -34.31 33.73 -29.16
CA GLY A 136 -33.40 32.61 -28.86
C GLY A 136 -32.30 32.30 -29.89
N GLY A 137 -32.20 33.05 -30.99
CA GLY A 137 -31.19 32.85 -32.04
C GLY A 137 -29.88 33.59 -31.79
N GLU A 138 -29.00 33.60 -32.79
CA GLU A 138 -27.62 34.08 -32.67
C GLU A 138 -27.39 35.46 -33.32
N LEU A 139 -26.76 36.39 -32.59
CA LEU A 139 -26.20 37.63 -33.13
C LEU A 139 -24.68 37.49 -33.23
N ILE A 140 -24.10 37.70 -34.41
CA ILE A 140 -22.67 37.61 -34.65
C ILE A 140 -22.14 39.00 -35.02
N ILE A 141 -21.10 39.45 -34.33
CA ILE A 141 -20.32 40.65 -34.65
C ILE A 141 -18.96 40.16 -35.10
N ASN A 142 -18.73 40.12 -36.42
CA ASN A 142 -17.54 39.50 -37.00
C ASN A 142 -16.78 40.48 -37.88
N GLU A 143 -15.46 40.58 -37.68
CA GLU A 143 -14.59 41.53 -38.39
C GLU A 143 -15.16 42.97 -38.34
N ALA A 144 -15.69 43.36 -37.18
CA ALA A 144 -16.41 44.61 -37.01
C ALA A 144 -15.68 45.58 -36.08
N ALA A 145 -15.81 46.88 -36.37
CA ALA A 145 -15.43 47.93 -35.44
C ALA A 145 -16.71 48.58 -34.89
N GLY A 146 -16.85 48.53 -33.56
CA GLY A 146 -18.00 49.07 -32.84
C GLY A 146 -17.64 50.31 -32.02
N SER A 147 -18.41 51.39 -32.15
CA SER A 147 -18.23 52.59 -31.34
C SER A 147 -19.55 53.30 -31.03
N GLY A 148 -19.56 54.26 -30.09
CA GLY A 148 -20.76 55.02 -29.72
C GLY A 148 -21.84 54.18 -28.99
N ILE A 149 -21.53 52.94 -28.64
CA ILE A 149 -22.42 52.04 -27.90
C ILE A 149 -22.34 52.41 -26.42
N THR A 150 -23.46 52.67 -25.77
CA THR A 150 -23.49 52.98 -24.33
C THR A 150 -23.72 51.73 -23.49
N THR A 151 -24.55 50.81 -23.98
CA THR A 151 -24.93 49.58 -23.29
C THR A 151 -25.05 48.45 -24.30
N ILE A 152 -24.57 47.25 -23.94
CA ILE A 152 -24.85 46.00 -24.62
C ILE A 152 -25.80 45.21 -23.72
N SER A 153 -27.00 44.89 -24.21
CA SER A 153 -28.01 44.14 -23.48
C SER A 153 -28.38 42.89 -24.28
N ILE A 154 -28.16 41.72 -23.68
CA ILE A 154 -28.44 40.42 -24.26
C ILE A 154 -29.48 39.76 -23.39
N ASN A 155 -30.74 39.86 -23.82
CA ASN A 155 -31.87 39.35 -23.06
C ASN A 155 -32.08 37.86 -23.30
N ASP A 156 -31.89 37.38 -24.54
CA ASP A 156 -32.06 35.98 -24.90
C ASP A 156 -31.11 35.56 -26.05
N GLY A 157 -30.80 34.27 -26.08
CA GLY A 157 -30.03 33.63 -27.15
C GLY A 157 -28.51 33.83 -27.01
N HIS A 158 -27.80 33.73 -28.12
CA HIS A 158 -26.33 33.82 -28.15
C HIS A 158 -25.88 35.08 -28.88
N THR A 159 -24.83 35.73 -28.37
CA THR A 159 -24.08 36.76 -29.08
C THR A 159 -22.63 36.32 -29.19
N LEU A 160 -22.08 36.29 -30.42
CA LEU A 160 -20.69 36.01 -30.70
C LEU A 160 -20.01 37.29 -31.19
N ILE A 161 -18.90 37.68 -30.57
CA ILE A 161 -17.99 38.73 -31.09
C ILE A 161 -16.69 38.03 -31.48
N SER A 162 -16.30 38.14 -32.75
CA SER A 162 -15.20 37.36 -33.30
C SER A 162 -14.49 38.02 -34.49
N GLY A 163 -13.51 37.33 -35.05
CA GLY A 163 -12.85 37.75 -36.30
C GLY A 163 -11.99 39.01 -36.15
N GLY A 164 -11.38 39.24 -34.99
CA GLY A 164 -10.59 40.45 -34.75
C GLY A 164 -11.44 41.71 -34.57
N SER A 165 -12.72 41.56 -34.22
CA SER A 165 -13.60 42.70 -33.97
C SER A 165 -13.10 43.54 -32.79
N ASP A 166 -13.16 44.86 -32.91
CA ASP A 166 -12.83 45.81 -31.83
C ASP A 166 -14.07 46.64 -31.50
N VAL A 167 -14.73 46.31 -30.39
CA VAL A 167 -16.00 46.91 -29.97
C VAL A 167 -15.77 47.67 -28.68
N THR A 168 -15.88 49.00 -28.76
CA THR A 168 -15.85 49.87 -27.59
C THR A 168 -17.26 50.31 -27.22
N PHE A 169 -17.61 50.14 -25.95
CA PHE A 169 -18.90 50.54 -25.39
C PHE A 169 -18.75 51.17 -23.99
N GLY A 170 -19.86 51.64 -23.44
CA GLY A 170 -19.92 52.27 -22.13
C GLY A 170 -19.99 53.80 -22.21
N SER A 171 -20.61 54.41 -21.21
CA SER A 171 -20.62 55.86 -21.03
C SER A 171 -20.65 56.19 -19.55
N SER A 172 -19.99 57.25 -19.08
CA SER A 172 -19.92 57.58 -17.65
C SER A 172 -21.22 58.26 -17.18
N ALA A 173 -22.18 57.50 -16.64
CA ALA A 173 -23.45 58.03 -16.14
C ALA A 173 -23.73 57.73 -14.66
N GLY A 174 -22.69 57.56 -13.82
CA GLY A 174 -22.85 57.71 -12.36
C GLY A 174 -23.58 56.57 -11.64
N GLY A 175 -23.38 55.31 -12.04
CA GLY A 175 -23.27 54.19 -11.10
C GLY A 175 -24.49 53.27 -10.91
N THR A 176 -25.56 53.36 -11.70
CA THR A 176 -26.78 52.54 -11.47
C THR A 176 -27.23 51.67 -12.63
N VAL A 177 -26.76 51.90 -13.85
CA VAL A 177 -27.19 51.15 -15.05
C VAL A 177 -26.03 50.30 -15.57
N SER A 178 -26.28 49.02 -15.80
CA SER A 178 -25.26 48.12 -16.34
C SER A 178 -24.81 48.53 -17.74
N GLN A 179 -23.50 48.50 -18.02
CA GLN A 179 -22.98 48.74 -19.38
C GLN A 179 -23.05 47.46 -20.22
N LEU A 180 -22.82 46.30 -19.60
CA LEU A 180 -23.03 44.99 -20.19
C LEU A 180 -24.05 44.23 -19.34
N ASP A 181 -25.19 43.89 -19.91
CA ASP A 181 -26.24 43.14 -19.22
C ASP A 181 -26.50 41.83 -19.97
N ILE A 182 -26.20 40.70 -19.33
CA ILE A 182 -26.45 39.35 -19.88
C ILE A 182 -27.50 38.68 -19.01
N ALA A 183 -28.69 38.45 -19.58
CA ALA A 183 -29.86 37.93 -18.87
C ALA A 183 -30.22 38.76 -17.62
N GLY A 184 -30.42 40.06 -17.78
CA GLY A 184 -30.76 40.98 -16.68
C GLY A 184 -32.18 40.84 -16.12
N GLY A 185 -33.10 40.28 -16.91
CA GLY A 185 -34.50 40.08 -16.55
C GLY A 185 -34.82 38.68 -16.02
N ASP A 186 -35.99 38.53 -15.40
CA ASP A 186 -36.45 37.26 -14.82
C ASP A 186 -36.63 36.18 -15.91
N GLY A 187 -36.11 34.97 -15.64
CA GLY A 187 -36.24 33.80 -16.52
C GLY A 187 -35.48 33.87 -17.86
N GLN A 188 -34.73 34.94 -18.10
CA GLN A 188 -33.96 35.13 -19.34
C GLN A 188 -32.81 34.12 -19.46
N VAL A 189 -32.50 33.70 -20.69
CA VAL A 189 -31.37 32.79 -20.97
C VAL A 189 -30.52 33.38 -22.09
N ALA A 190 -29.35 33.90 -21.74
CA ALA A 190 -28.49 34.63 -22.66
C ALA A 190 -27.02 34.21 -22.55
N SER A 191 -26.26 34.39 -23.63
CA SER A 191 -24.83 34.12 -23.64
C SER A 191 -24.07 35.09 -24.54
N LEU A 192 -22.85 35.44 -24.11
CA LEU A 192 -21.88 36.24 -24.85
C LEU A 192 -20.58 35.44 -24.97
N THR A 193 -20.10 35.26 -26.20
CA THR A 193 -18.78 34.68 -26.49
C THR A 193 -17.91 35.71 -27.20
N LEU A 194 -16.71 35.94 -26.69
CA LEU A 194 -15.62 36.65 -27.37
C LEU A 194 -14.61 35.60 -27.83
N SER A 195 -14.34 35.54 -29.12
CA SER A 195 -13.49 34.48 -29.68
C SER A 195 -12.54 34.99 -30.76
N GLY A 196 -11.30 34.50 -30.72
CA GLY A 196 -10.30 34.71 -31.75
C GLY A 196 -9.32 35.83 -31.45
N GLN A 197 -8.08 35.63 -31.89
CA GLN A 197 -6.98 36.55 -31.68
C GLN A 197 -7.29 37.94 -32.23
N GLY A 198 -7.02 38.97 -31.44
CA GLY A 198 -7.27 40.37 -31.80
C GLY A 198 -8.71 40.83 -31.60
N THR A 199 -9.64 39.94 -31.26
CA THR A 199 -10.99 40.31 -30.85
C THR A 199 -10.93 41.01 -29.50
N ARG A 200 -11.47 42.23 -29.41
CA ARG A 200 -11.45 43.08 -28.23
C ARG A 200 -12.83 43.64 -27.95
N LEU A 201 -13.30 43.45 -26.73
CA LEU A 201 -14.46 44.13 -26.19
C LEU A 201 -13.97 45.07 -25.09
N VAL A 202 -14.31 46.36 -25.15
CA VAL A 202 -13.81 47.37 -24.21
C VAL A 202 -14.96 48.19 -23.64
N ALA A 203 -15.21 48.05 -22.34
CA ALA A 203 -16.12 48.89 -21.58
C ALA A 203 -15.35 50.07 -20.95
N THR A 204 -15.68 51.29 -21.36
CA THR A 204 -14.91 52.50 -21.02
C THR A 204 -15.45 53.31 -19.84
N GLY A 205 -16.60 52.92 -19.27
CA GLY A 205 -17.19 53.63 -18.14
C GLY A 205 -17.02 52.92 -16.80
N THR A 206 -17.53 53.56 -15.75
CA THR A 206 -17.40 53.10 -14.36
C THR A 206 -18.58 52.27 -13.88
N ASP A 207 -19.64 52.16 -14.69
CA ASP A 207 -20.82 51.39 -14.30
C ASP A 207 -20.51 49.88 -14.38
N PRO A 208 -21.22 49.05 -13.61
CA PRO A 208 -20.93 47.63 -13.54
C PRO A 208 -21.34 46.88 -14.81
N ASN A 209 -20.88 45.65 -14.88
CA ASN A 209 -21.22 44.68 -15.92
C ASN A 209 -21.93 43.51 -15.23
N ASP A 210 -23.21 43.36 -15.52
CA ASP A 210 -24.13 42.51 -14.80
C ASP A 210 -24.40 41.21 -15.57
N LEU A 211 -24.24 40.11 -14.85
CA LEU A 211 -24.56 38.76 -15.33
C LEU A 211 -25.67 38.18 -14.46
N SER A 212 -26.74 37.68 -15.08
CA SER A 212 -27.88 37.05 -14.42
C SER A 212 -28.51 37.96 -13.35
N GLY A 213 -28.95 39.15 -13.77
CA GLY A 213 -29.51 40.18 -12.90
C GLY A 213 -30.90 39.86 -12.34
N GLY A 214 -31.69 39.03 -13.03
CA GLY A 214 -33.07 38.69 -12.69
C GLY A 214 -33.25 37.32 -12.01
N ALA A 215 -34.41 37.09 -11.40
CA ALA A 215 -34.74 35.82 -10.78
C ALA A 215 -34.86 34.69 -11.81
N GLY A 216 -34.20 33.56 -11.57
CA GLY A 216 -34.22 32.41 -12.49
C GLY A 216 -33.53 32.67 -13.84
N SER A 217 -32.81 33.78 -13.98
CA SER A 217 -32.01 34.10 -15.17
C SER A 217 -30.81 33.15 -15.33
N GLN A 218 -30.37 32.93 -16.56
CA GLN A 218 -29.19 32.14 -16.90
C GLN A 218 -28.30 32.92 -17.86
N SER A 219 -27.06 33.17 -17.46
CA SER A 219 -26.07 33.87 -18.29
C SER A 219 -24.80 33.05 -18.48
N THR A 220 -24.20 33.15 -19.66
CA THR A 220 -22.85 32.65 -19.92
C THR A 220 -22.00 33.74 -20.56
N LEU A 221 -20.84 34.02 -19.99
CA LEU A 221 -19.79 34.82 -20.60
C LEU A 221 -18.58 33.93 -20.91
N THR A 222 -18.19 33.85 -22.17
CA THR A 222 -17.01 33.09 -22.61
C THR A 222 -16.02 34.03 -23.28
N ILE A 223 -14.76 33.95 -22.89
CA ILE A 223 -13.63 34.63 -23.51
C ILE A 223 -12.63 33.54 -23.88
N GLU A 224 -12.41 33.36 -25.18
CA GLU A 224 -11.65 32.23 -25.69
C GLU A 224 -10.78 32.58 -26.90
N ASN A 225 -9.86 31.66 -27.23
CA ASN A 225 -9.03 31.72 -28.44
C ASN A 225 -8.26 33.05 -28.61
N GLY A 226 -7.79 33.65 -27.51
CA GLY A 226 -6.97 34.87 -27.54
C GLY A 226 -7.76 36.19 -27.56
N ALA A 227 -9.06 36.17 -27.28
CA ALA A 227 -9.89 37.37 -27.18
C ALA A 227 -9.69 38.11 -25.85
N VAL A 228 -9.96 39.41 -25.83
CA VAL A 228 -9.80 40.25 -24.63
C VAL A 228 -11.08 40.99 -24.30
N TYR A 229 -11.51 40.92 -23.04
CA TYR A 229 -12.52 41.80 -22.47
C TYR A 229 -11.88 42.71 -21.42
N THR A 230 -11.93 44.02 -21.64
CA THR A 230 -11.45 45.02 -20.67
C THR A 230 -12.60 45.88 -20.19
N THR A 231 -12.71 46.07 -18.87
CA THR A 231 -13.67 47.01 -18.26
C THR A 231 -13.05 47.76 -17.09
N THR A 232 -13.24 49.08 -17.03
CA THR A 232 -12.85 49.87 -15.84
C THR A 232 -13.82 49.71 -14.67
N GLY A 233 -15.04 49.23 -14.94
CA GLY A 233 -16.05 48.90 -13.94
C GLY A 233 -15.84 47.51 -13.34
N GLY A 234 -16.70 47.13 -12.39
CA GLY A 234 -16.71 45.78 -11.82
C GLY A 234 -17.56 44.79 -12.64
N ILE A 235 -17.17 43.52 -12.64
CA ILE A 235 -18.05 42.41 -13.00
C ILE A 235 -18.91 42.06 -11.78
N ARG A 236 -20.23 42.13 -11.92
CA ARG A 236 -21.19 41.73 -10.90
C ARG A 236 -21.99 40.53 -11.40
N VAL A 237 -21.77 39.41 -10.73
CA VAL A 237 -22.50 38.18 -10.98
C VAL A 237 -23.60 38.11 -9.93
N HIS A 238 -24.85 38.17 -10.41
CA HIS A 238 -26.05 38.32 -9.62
C HIS A 238 -26.13 39.65 -8.86
N THR A 239 -27.31 40.27 -8.91
CA THR A 239 -27.68 41.32 -7.96
C THR A 239 -28.04 40.70 -6.61
N PRO A 240 -28.06 41.45 -5.49
CA PRO A 240 -28.47 40.90 -4.19
C PRO A 240 -29.86 40.21 -4.18
N GLY A 241 -30.76 40.62 -5.08
CA GLY A 241 -32.09 40.03 -5.24
C GLY A 241 -32.18 38.87 -6.25
N SER A 242 -31.11 38.58 -7.00
CA SER A 242 -31.09 37.53 -8.03
C SER A 242 -30.78 36.15 -7.43
N GLN A 243 -31.46 35.13 -7.96
CA GLN A 243 -31.18 33.71 -7.71
C GLN A 243 -30.98 32.95 -9.03
N GLY A 244 -30.41 33.63 -10.03
CA GLY A 244 -30.09 33.02 -11.33
C GLY A 244 -28.87 32.09 -11.29
N THR A 245 -28.50 31.59 -12.46
CA THR A 245 -27.25 30.85 -12.71
C THR A 245 -26.36 31.67 -13.64
N ALA A 246 -25.08 31.79 -13.36
CA ALA A 246 -24.13 32.45 -14.24
C ALA A 246 -22.88 31.59 -14.45
N THR A 247 -22.39 31.53 -15.68
CA THR A 247 -21.15 30.86 -16.04
C THR A 247 -20.19 31.86 -16.67
N ILE A 248 -18.95 31.90 -16.19
CA ILE A 248 -17.86 32.68 -16.78
C ILE A 248 -16.74 31.72 -17.16
N ASN A 249 -16.34 31.73 -18.42
CA ASN A 249 -15.24 30.96 -18.95
C ASN A 249 -14.18 31.92 -19.51
N VAL A 250 -12.94 31.81 -19.04
CA VAL A 250 -11.77 32.46 -19.64
C VAL A 250 -10.78 31.36 -19.98
N MET A 251 -10.68 31.01 -21.25
CA MET A 251 -10.03 29.77 -21.67
C MET A 251 -9.09 29.98 -22.85
N GLY A 252 -7.93 29.34 -22.82
CA GLY A 252 -6.94 29.40 -23.90
C GLY A 252 -5.94 30.53 -23.73
N GLU A 253 -4.73 30.30 -24.22
CA GLU A 253 -3.63 31.26 -24.20
C GLU A 253 -4.02 32.60 -24.83
N GLY A 254 -3.72 33.70 -24.13
CA GLY A 254 -4.02 35.07 -24.56
C GLY A 254 -5.45 35.53 -24.27
N SER A 255 -6.37 34.62 -23.91
CA SER A 255 -7.73 34.99 -23.51
C SER A 255 -7.71 35.72 -22.17
N THR A 256 -8.21 36.96 -22.13
CA THR A 256 -8.03 37.84 -20.96
C THR A 256 -9.33 38.55 -20.56
N LEU A 257 -9.65 38.53 -19.26
CA LEU A 257 -10.64 39.40 -18.62
C LEU A 257 -9.93 40.39 -17.70
N GLU A 258 -10.01 41.67 -18.00
CA GLU A 258 -9.47 42.75 -17.16
C GLU A 258 -10.63 43.55 -16.56
N ALA A 259 -10.69 43.70 -15.23
CA ALA A 259 -11.77 44.43 -14.56
C ALA A 259 -11.33 45.28 -13.35
N GLY A 260 -12.15 46.30 -13.03
CA GLY A 260 -12.01 47.13 -11.83
C GLY A 260 -12.29 46.39 -10.52
N GLY A 261 -13.08 45.31 -10.59
CA GLY A 261 -13.49 44.50 -9.45
C GLY A 261 -14.29 43.28 -9.91
N PHE A 262 -14.38 42.27 -9.06
CA PHE A 262 -15.19 41.08 -9.32
C PHE A 262 -16.04 40.76 -8.09
N THR A 263 -17.35 40.57 -8.27
CA THR A 263 -18.23 40.21 -7.17
C THR A 263 -19.28 39.23 -7.65
N SER A 264 -19.31 38.05 -7.04
CA SER A 264 -20.45 37.11 -7.09
C SER A 264 -21.17 37.16 -5.75
N THR A 265 -22.45 37.56 -5.76
CA THR A 265 -23.21 37.78 -4.52
C THR A 265 -24.12 36.61 -4.15
N ASN A 266 -25.28 36.52 -4.79
CA ASN A 266 -26.35 35.55 -4.55
C ASN A 266 -26.44 34.57 -5.74
N GLY A 267 -27.32 33.56 -5.74
CA GLY A 267 -27.49 32.64 -6.88
C GLY A 267 -26.34 31.64 -7.07
N THR A 268 -26.30 30.97 -8.23
CA THR A 268 -25.30 29.96 -8.56
C THR A 268 -24.30 30.48 -9.59
N SER A 269 -23.02 30.51 -9.25
CA SER A 269 -21.95 30.97 -10.14
C SER A 269 -20.94 29.87 -10.42
N TYR A 270 -20.64 29.65 -11.70
CA TYR A 270 -19.56 28.78 -12.18
C TYR A 270 -18.50 29.65 -12.87
N ILE A 271 -17.26 29.61 -12.38
CA ILE A 271 -16.18 30.48 -12.85
C ILE A 271 -14.99 29.61 -13.20
N TYR A 272 -14.57 29.63 -14.46
CA TYR A 272 -13.50 28.77 -14.97
C TYR A 272 -12.44 29.62 -15.68
N VAL A 273 -11.21 29.56 -15.17
CA VAL A 273 -10.01 30.10 -15.83
C VAL A 273 -9.12 28.92 -16.20
N ARG A 274 -9.02 28.61 -17.49
CA ARG A 274 -8.41 27.35 -17.95
C ARG A 274 -7.46 27.54 -19.12
N ASP A 275 -6.59 26.57 -19.33
CA ASP A 275 -5.79 26.41 -20.55
C ASP A 275 -4.99 27.68 -20.95
N GLY A 276 -4.44 28.42 -19.97
CA GLY A 276 -3.67 29.64 -20.21
C GLY A 276 -4.48 30.95 -20.16
N GLY A 277 -5.76 30.87 -19.77
CA GLY A 277 -6.63 32.04 -19.61
C GLY A 277 -6.22 32.94 -18.44
N VAL A 278 -6.54 34.23 -18.55
CA VAL A 278 -6.11 35.25 -17.60
C VAL A 278 -7.29 36.06 -17.09
N VAL A 279 -7.42 36.18 -15.78
CA VAL A 279 -8.29 37.17 -15.13
C VAL A 279 -7.42 38.14 -14.33
N ASP A 280 -7.50 39.42 -14.65
CA ASP A 280 -6.78 40.49 -13.94
C ASP A 280 -7.79 41.48 -13.33
N ILE A 281 -7.87 41.48 -12.01
CA ILE A 281 -8.77 42.33 -11.23
C ILE A 281 -7.93 43.38 -10.50
N THR A 282 -8.03 44.64 -10.92
CA THR A 282 -7.27 45.72 -10.25
C THR A 282 -7.73 45.97 -8.81
N GLY A 283 -9.01 45.73 -8.51
CA GLY A 283 -9.61 45.89 -7.18
C GLY A 283 -9.81 44.57 -6.42
N ASN A 284 -10.98 44.42 -5.81
CA ASN A 284 -11.32 43.28 -4.97
C ASN A 284 -11.99 42.16 -5.78
N THR A 285 -11.70 40.91 -5.40
CA THR A 285 -12.46 39.74 -5.82
C THR A 285 -13.29 39.23 -4.65
N SER A 286 -14.58 38.99 -4.86
CA SER A 286 -15.52 38.56 -3.82
C SER A 286 -16.38 37.40 -4.30
N PHE A 287 -16.36 36.27 -3.58
CA PHE A 287 -17.14 35.07 -3.89
C PHE A 287 -18.18 34.78 -2.81
N GLY A 288 -19.45 34.79 -3.19
CA GLY A 288 -20.60 34.48 -2.33
C GLY A 288 -20.96 35.59 -1.34
N GLY A 289 -20.57 36.83 -1.65
CA GLY A 289 -20.72 37.97 -0.74
C GLY A 289 -20.23 39.29 -1.32
N VAL A 290 -20.40 40.37 -0.57
CA VAL A 290 -19.87 41.70 -0.89
C VAL A 290 -19.57 42.48 0.39
N GLY A 291 -18.39 43.11 0.46
CA GLY A 291 -17.96 43.83 1.65
C GLY A 291 -17.89 42.91 2.89
N ASN A 292 -18.74 43.14 3.89
CA ASN A 292 -18.86 42.28 5.07
C ASN A 292 -20.15 41.45 5.08
N LEU A 293 -20.85 41.35 3.95
CA LEU A 293 -22.11 40.63 3.82
C LEU A 293 -21.87 39.31 3.08
N SER A 294 -22.39 38.23 3.66
CA SER A 294 -22.47 36.89 3.05
C SER A 294 -23.94 36.59 2.76
N PHE A 295 -24.23 35.84 1.69
CA PHE A 295 -25.59 35.46 1.28
C PHE A 295 -25.76 33.94 1.37
N ASN A 296 -26.77 33.47 2.13
CA ASN A 296 -26.97 32.03 2.38
C ASN A 296 -27.25 31.22 1.10
N THR A 297 -27.90 31.83 0.13
CA THR A 297 -28.29 31.23 -1.15
C THR A 297 -27.20 31.29 -2.23
N ALA A 298 -26.03 31.85 -1.90
CA ALA A 298 -24.90 31.91 -2.81
C ALA A 298 -24.20 30.55 -2.92
N LEU A 299 -24.00 30.10 -4.16
CA LEU A 299 -23.26 28.89 -4.49
C LEU A 299 -22.22 29.22 -5.57
N VAL A 300 -20.99 29.52 -5.14
CA VAL A 300 -19.87 29.78 -6.05
C VAL A 300 -19.05 28.52 -6.23
N THR A 301 -18.77 28.14 -7.48
CA THR A 301 -17.76 27.14 -7.83
C THR A 301 -16.75 27.83 -8.76
N ALA A 302 -15.54 28.06 -8.26
CA ALA A 302 -14.46 28.68 -9.02
C ALA A 302 -13.32 27.69 -9.28
N GLU A 303 -12.69 27.79 -10.44
CA GLU A 303 -11.53 26.99 -10.82
C GLU A 303 -10.52 27.83 -11.58
N VAL A 304 -9.24 27.72 -11.20
CA VAL A 304 -8.10 28.22 -11.97
C VAL A 304 -7.21 27.01 -12.27
N SER A 305 -7.19 26.54 -13.51
CA SER A 305 -6.53 25.28 -13.85
C SER A 305 -5.71 25.29 -15.13
N GLY A 306 -4.65 24.50 -15.15
CA GLY A 306 -3.75 24.40 -16.30
C GLY A 306 -2.60 25.41 -16.26
N GLU A 307 -1.49 25.04 -16.90
CA GLU A 307 -0.30 25.88 -17.01
C GLU A 307 -0.64 27.24 -17.66
N GLY A 308 -0.13 28.32 -17.08
CA GLY A 308 -0.34 29.68 -17.55
C GLY A 308 -1.67 30.31 -17.17
N SER A 309 -2.63 29.53 -16.65
CA SER A 309 -3.90 30.06 -16.17
C SER A 309 -3.70 30.88 -14.90
N ARG A 310 -4.17 32.13 -14.88
CA ARG A 310 -3.98 33.03 -13.74
C ARG A 310 -5.20 33.84 -13.37
N TRP A 311 -5.37 34.05 -12.06
CA TRP A 311 -6.28 35.03 -11.49
C TRP A 311 -5.51 35.96 -10.56
N ASP A 312 -5.33 37.20 -10.98
CA ASP A 312 -4.62 38.22 -10.20
C ASP A 312 -5.63 39.24 -9.65
N SER A 313 -5.46 39.60 -8.38
CA SER A 313 -6.26 40.62 -7.70
C SER A 313 -5.36 41.63 -7.00
N GLY A 314 -5.45 42.90 -7.38
CA GLY A 314 -4.64 43.98 -6.81
C GLY A 314 -4.90 44.25 -5.32
N SER A 315 -6.04 43.79 -4.81
CA SER A 315 -6.49 43.99 -3.42
C SER A 315 -6.83 42.65 -2.74
N THR A 316 -7.94 42.59 -2.00
CA THR A 316 -8.39 41.41 -1.28
C THR A 316 -9.14 40.44 -2.18
N ILE A 317 -8.85 39.14 -2.03
CA ILE A 317 -9.72 38.03 -2.43
C ILE A 317 -10.50 37.60 -1.19
N ALA A 318 -11.82 37.79 -1.20
CA ALA A 318 -12.70 37.43 -0.10
C ALA A 318 -13.66 36.32 -0.49
N MET A 319 -13.64 35.23 0.26
CA MET A 319 -14.38 34.01 -0.04
C MET A 319 -15.34 33.71 1.12
N TYR A 320 -16.65 33.79 0.83
CA TYR A 320 -17.70 33.70 1.83
C TYR A 320 -18.50 32.41 1.71
N GLN A 321 -18.98 32.07 0.51
CA GLN A 321 -19.81 30.90 0.26
C GLN A 321 -19.38 30.23 -1.06
N GLY A 322 -19.03 28.94 -1.01
CA GLY A 322 -18.68 28.18 -2.21
C GLY A 322 -17.37 27.42 -2.11
N SER A 323 -16.76 27.18 -3.27
CA SER A 323 -15.49 26.48 -3.39
C SER A 323 -14.59 27.10 -4.46
N LEU A 324 -13.28 26.94 -4.27
CA LEU A 324 -12.24 27.27 -5.23
C LEU A 324 -11.29 26.09 -5.41
N SER A 325 -10.98 25.74 -6.65
CA SER A 325 -9.92 24.78 -6.99
C SER A 325 -8.84 25.45 -7.82
N ILE A 326 -7.58 25.33 -7.41
CA ILE A 326 -6.41 25.77 -8.14
C ILE A 326 -5.62 24.52 -8.53
N LEU A 327 -5.59 24.19 -9.82
CA LEU A 327 -5.22 22.86 -10.32
C LEU A 327 -4.17 22.89 -11.42
N GLY A 328 -3.29 21.88 -11.46
CA GLY A 328 -2.39 21.60 -12.59
C GLY A 328 -1.65 22.81 -13.18
N GLY A 329 -1.03 23.64 -12.34
CA GLY A 329 -0.24 24.80 -12.79
C GLY A 329 -0.96 26.16 -12.71
N GLY A 330 -2.24 26.17 -12.27
CA GLY A 330 -3.00 27.40 -12.10
C GLY A 330 -2.46 28.28 -10.97
N VAL A 331 -2.54 29.60 -11.12
CA VAL A 331 -2.06 30.56 -10.10
C VAL A 331 -3.15 31.55 -9.72
N MET A 332 -3.41 31.71 -8.43
CA MET A 332 -4.25 32.80 -7.91
C MET A 332 -3.47 33.68 -6.95
N THR A 333 -3.45 34.99 -7.21
CA THR A 333 -2.71 35.97 -6.41
C THR A 333 -3.64 37.06 -5.88
N GLY A 334 -3.53 37.39 -4.60
CA GLY A 334 -4.18 38.56 -4.00
C GLY A 334 -3.29 39.23 -2.96
N THR A 335 -3.48 40.53 -2.70
CA THR A 335 -2.78 41.19 -1.58
C THR A 335 -3.16 40.54 -0.25
N ALA A 336 -4.46 40.37 0.02
CA ALA A 336 -4.97 39.61 1.16
C ALA A 336 -5.91 38.50 0.66
N VAL A 337 -5.76 37.29 1.22
CA VAL A 337 -6.63 36.16 0.92
C VAL A 337 -7.40 35.77 2.17
N ASN A 338 -8.72 35.92 2.10
CA ASN A 338 -9.63 35.74 3.22
C ASN A 338 -10.61 34.60 2.91
N ILE A 339 -10.42 33.45 3.55
CA ILE A 339 -11.25 32.27 3.40
C ILE A 339 -12.15 32.16 4.63
N SER A 340 -13.46 32.36 4.48
CA SER A 340 -14.42 32.32 5.59
C SER A 340 -14.03 33.22 6.78
N THR A 341 -14.02 34.54 6.57
CA THR A 341 -13.59 35.52 7.60
C THR A 341 -14.64 36.57 7.99
N SER A 342 -15.85 36.52 7.42
CA SER A 342 -16.82 37.63 7.53
C SER A 342 -17.46 37.82 8.92
N PRO A 343 -17.57 39.07 9.42
CA PRO A 343 -18.33 39.41 10.62
C PRO A 343 -19.85 39.58 10.41
N GLY A 344 -20.38 39.40 9.19
CA GLY A 344 -21.80 39.63 8.85
C GLY A 344 -22.83 38.68 9.49
N GLY A 345 -24.11 38.81 9.11
CA GLY A 345 -25.23 38.07 9.70
C GLY A 345 -25.33 36.58 9.32
N VAL A 346 -24.78 36.19 8.16
CA VAL A 346 -24.72 34.79 7.70
C VAL A 346 -23.31 34.24 7.93
N LEU A 347 -23.21 33.02 8.48
CA LEU A 347 -21.92 32.36 8.68
C LEU A 347 -21.34 31.91 7.33
N PRO A 348 -20.10 32.28 6.99
CA PRO A 348 -19.48 31.85 5.75
C PRO A 348 -19.09 30.36 5.81
N ASN A 349 -19.11 29.71 4.66
CA ASN A 349 -18.72 28.33 4.43
C ASN A 349 -18.02 28.23 3.07
N PHE A 350 -16.69 28.15 3.09
CA PHE A 350 -15.87 28.15 1.88
C PHE A 350 -14.74 27.13 1.97
N SER A 351 -14.52 26.39 0.88
CA SER A 351 -13.40 25.44 0.74
C SER A 351 -12.47 25.81 -0.41
N VAL A 352 -11.17 25.74 -0.16
CA VAL A 352 -10.12 25.96 -1.15
C VAL A 352 -9.28 24.70 -1.30
N LEU A 353 -9.09 24.25 -2.53
CA LEU A 353 -8.16 23.17 -2.90
C LEU A 353 -7.04 23.78 -3.76
N VAL A 354 -5.79 23.54 -3.36
CA VAL A 354 -4.61 23.80 -4.19
C VAL A 354 -3.93 22.47 -4.44
N SER A 355 -3.95 21.99 -5.68
CA SER A 355 -3.46 20.64 -6.03
C SER A 355 -2.79 20.58 -7.40
N GLY A 356 -1.78 19.73 -7.53
CA GLY A 356 -1.00 19.55 -8.75
C GLY A 356 0.23 20.46 -8.79
N ASP A 357 1.27 19.97 -9.46
CA ASP A 357 2.51 20.71 -9.68
C ASP A 357 2.25 22.08 -10.32
N GLY A 358 3.01 23.09 -9.88
CA GLY A 358 2.86 24.48 -10.30
C GLY A 358 1.61 25.21 -9.80
N SER A 359 0.66 24.54 -9.13
CA SER A 359 -0.53 25.20 -8.59
C SER A 359 -0.21 26.06 -7.37
N VAL A 360 -0.58 27.35 -7.40
CA VAL A 360 -0.21 28.30 -6.34
C VAL A 360 -1.38 29.20 -5.92
N LEU A 361 -1.59 29.31 -4.59
CA LEU A 361 -2.31 30.41 -3.98
C LEU A 361 -1.32 31.34 -3.28
N ASN A 362 -1.28 32.61 -3.68
CA ASN A 362 -0.32 33.59 -3.17
C ASN A 362 -1.02 34.80 -2.55
N GLY A 363 -0.51 35.25 -1.40
CA GLY A 363 -0.83 36.58 -0.89
C GLY A 363 0.07 37.07 0.23
N THR A 364 0.05 38.38 0.48
CA THR A 364 0.83 39.00 1.57
C THR A 364 0.28 38.67 2.96
N ALA A 365 -1.02 38.35 3.03
CA ALA A 365 -1.66 37.79 4.21
C ALA A 365 -2.69 36.75 3.78
N VAL A 366 -2.71 35.61 4.46
CA VAL A 366 -3.70 34.55 4.25
C VAL A 366 -4.36 34.24 5.60
N THR A 367 -5.69 34.32 5.64
CA THR A 367 -6.49 34.09 6.83
C THR A 367 -7.59 33.07 6.54
N LEU A 368 -7.68 32.04 7.37
CA LEU A 368 -8.58 30.90 7.20
C LEU A 368 -9.55 30.78 8.37
N GLY A 369 -10.85 30.76 8.08
CA GLY A 369 -11.91 30.30 8.96
C GLY A 369 -12.05 31.09 10.28
N THR A 370 -11.71 32.37 10.30
CA THR A 370 -11.86 33.20 11.52
C THR A 370 -13.32 33.35 11.95
N ARG A 371 -14.27 33.03 11.08
CA ARG A 371 -15.70 32.88 11.40
C ARG A 371 -16.36 31.91 10.43
N GLY A 372 -17.36 31.14 10.87
CA GLY A 372 -17.96 30.12 10.01
C GLY A 372 -16.99 28.96 9.73
N LYS A 373 -17.25 28.20 8.66
CA LYS A 373 -16.46 27.02 8.28
C LYS A 373 -15.51 27.37 7.13
N GLY A 374 -14.21 27.26 7.37
CA GLY A 374 -13.17 27.45 6.36
C GLY A 374 -12.33 26.19 6.20
N ALA A 375 -12.13 25.73 4.97
CA ALA A 375 -11.21 24.64 4.68
C ALA A 375 -10.18 25.08 3.63
N LEU A 376 -8.89 24.80 3.90
CA LEU A 376 -7.80 25.00 2.94
C LEU A 376 -7.04 23.68 2.84
N THR A 377 -7.04 23.09 1.65
CA THR A 377 -6.42 21.81 1.36
C THR A 377 -5.27 22.00 0.39
N LEU A 378 -4.08 21.54 0.78
CA LEU A 378 -2.87 21.54 -0.04
C LEU A 378 -2.50 20.09 -0.35
N ALA A 379 -2.59 19.70 -1.61
CA ALA A 379 -2.37 18.32 -2.05
C ALA A 379 -1.47 18.28 -3.29
N ASP A 380 -0.91 17.11 -3.60
CA ASP A 380 -0.19 16.79 -4.84
C ASP A 380 0.75 17.92 -5.32
N ASP A 381 1.68 18.35 -4.46
CA ASP A 381 2.64 19.44 -4.71
C ASP A 381 2.07 20.87 -4.85
N GLY A 382 0.76 21.05 -4.67
CA GLY A 382 0.12 22.36 -4.62
C GLY A 382 0.66 23.23 -3.48
N ARG A 383 0.83 24.53 -3.74
CA ARG A 383 1.54 25.45 -2.83
C ARG A 383 0.68 26.62 -2.37
N VAL A 384 0.74 26.92 -1.07
CA VAL A 384 0.26 28.19 -0.52
C VAL A 384 1.45 29.03 -0.08
N VAL A 385 1.51 30.27 -0.53
CA VAL A 385 2.59 31.22 -0.22
C VAL A 385 2.02 32.40 0.55
N VAL A 386 2.54 32.61 1.77
CA VAL A 386 2.18 33.74 2.63
C VAL A 386 3.36 34.70 2.73
N ASN A 387 3.27 35.83 2.05
CA ASN A 387 4.29 36.88 2.01
C ASN A 387 5.70 36.35 1.70
N ASN A 388 5.82 35.45 0.73
CA ASN A 388 7.08 34.76 0.41
C ASN A 388 7.72 34.02 1.61
N GLY A 389 6.91 33.55 2.56
CA GLY A 389 7.38 32.91 3.79
C GLY A 389 7.67 33.86 4.95
N ASN A 390 7.43 35.16 4.80
CA ASN A 390 7.77 36.17 5.82
C ASN A 390 6.61 36.48 6.78
N SER A 391 5.47 35.83 6.65
CA SER A 391 4.31 36.07 7.51
C SER A 391 3.60 34.77 7.84
N ALA A 392 2.92 34.76 9.00
CA ALA A 392 2.23 33.58 9.49
C ALA A 392 0.90 33.37 8.75
N LEU A 393 0.53 32.12 8.53
CA LEU A 393 -0.84 31.75 8.19
C LEU A 393 -1.71 31.84 9.45
N VAL A 394 -2.83 32.58 9.38
CA VAL A 394 -3.79 32.66 10.49
C VAL A 394 -4.91 31.65 10.28
N VAL A 395 -5.09 30.72 11.22
CA VAL A 395 -6.06 29.64 11.14
C VAL A 395 -7.00 29.69 12.35
N GLY A 396 -8.25 30.06 12.09
CA GLY A 396 -9.31 30.22 13.09
C GLY A 396 -9.21 31.53 13.88
N SER A 397 -10.14 31.72 14.82
CA SER A 397 -10.14 32.82 15.78
C SER A 397 -10.81 32.43 17.10
N VAL A 398 -10.85 33.35 18.07
CA VAL A 398 -11.59 33.16 19.34
C VAL A 398 -13.11 33.24 19.19
N HIS A 399 -13.63 33.51 18.00
CA HIS A 399 -15.07 33.63 17.77
C HIS A 399 -15.75 32.24 17.86
N ALA A 400 -16.86 32.13 18.60
CA ALA A 400 -17.55 30.85 18.87
C ALA A 400 -17.96 30.05 17.62
N SER A 401 -18.24 30.74 16.51
CA SER A 401 -18.60 30.11 15.23
C SER A 401 -17.41 29.84 14.30
N SER A 402 -16.17 30.12 14.71
CA SER A 402 -14.97 29.82 13.91
C SER A 402 -14.75 28.31 13.87
N HIS A 403 -14.58 27.74 12.68
CA HIS A 403 -14.23 26.34 12.46
C HIS A 403 -13.30 26.29 11.24
N ALA A 404 -11.99 26.21 11.48
CA ALA A 404 -10.98 26.28 10.43
C ALA A 404 -10.21 24.96 10.32
N ALA A 405 -10.11 24.41 9.10
CA ALA A 405 -9.36 23.18 8.83
C ALA A 405 -8.28 23.44 7.78
N LEU A 406 -7.01 23.30 8.16
CA LEU A 406 -5.88 23.23 7.25
C LEU A 406 -5.57 21.75 6.98
N ASN A 407 -5.68 21.30 5.74
CA ASN A 407 -5.40 19.92 5.36
C ASN A 407 -4.12 19.86 4.52
N ILE A 408 -3.21 18.97 4.89
CA ILE A 408 -2.04 18.58 4.10
C ILE A 408 -2.29 17.17 3.54
N GLY A 409 -2.37 17.07 2.23
CA GLY A 409 -2.92 15.91 1.52
C GLY A 409 -4.45 15.97 1.42
N GLY A 410 -5.12 14.85 1.64
CA GLY A 410 -6.58 14.73 1.54
C GLY A 410 -7.31 15.45 2.68
N ALA A 411 -8.56 15.88 2.44
CA ALA A 411 -9.41 16.37 3.52
C ALA A 411 -9.80 15.23 4.49
N VAL A 412 -10.23 15.58 5.71
CA VAL A 412 -10.73 14.60 6.69
C VAL A 412 -11.87 13.78 6.10
N GLY A 413 -11.80 12.46 6.23
CA GLY A 413 -12.77 11.51 5.69
C GLY A 413 -12.65 11.24 4.19
N GLN A 414 -11.69 11.87 3.50
CA GLN A 414 -11.32 11.53 2.12
C GLN A 414 -10.07 10.65 2.10
N ALA A 415 -9.81 10.02 0.95
CA ALA A 415 -8.57 9.26 0.74
C ALA A 415 -7.34 10.16 0.90
N ALA A 416 -6.25 9.58 1.41
CA ALA A 416 -4.95 10.24 1.44
C ALA A 416 -4.46 10.56 0.02
N THR A 417 -3.83 11.72 -0.17
CA THR A 417 -3.25 12.18 -1.45
C THR A 417 -1.82 12.67 -1.24
N GLY A 418 -1.09 13.03 -2.31
CA GLY A 418 0.25 13.61 -2.16
C GLY A 418 0.20 14.85 -1.27
N ALA A 419 1.24 15.11 -0.48
CA ALA A 419 1.26 16.32 0.34
C ALA A 419 1.44 17.58 -0.54
N GLY A 420 0.80 18.68 -0.17
CA GLY A 420 1.14 20.01 -0.70
C GLY A 420 2.04 20.79 0.27
N THR A 421 2.55 21.95 -0.18
CA THR A 421 3.55 22.73 0.57
C THR A 421 3.00 24.08 1.05
N LEU A 422 3.13 24.35 2.36
CA LEU A 422 2.87 25.67 2.93
C LEU A 422 4.17 26.45 3.12
N GLN A 423 4.31 27.59 2.44
CA GLN A 423 5.39 28.55 2.66
C GLN A 423 4.89 29.74 3.47
N ALA A 424 5.13 29.72 4.78
CA ALA A 424 4.81 30.78 5.72
C ALA A 424 5.95 30.92 6.75
N SER A 425 5.89 31.92 7.63
CA SER A 425 6.86 32.05 8.73
C SER A 425 6.48 31.20 9.95
N ALA A 426 5.17 30.95 10.12
CA ALA A 426 4.57 30.17 11.20
C ALA A 426 3.09 29.88 10.86
N ILE A 427 2.42 29.10 11.71
CA ILE A 427 0.97 29.01 11.82
C ILE A 427 0.53 29.61 13.15
N THR A 428 -0.45 30.51 13.11
CA THR A 428 -1.21 30.94 14.29
C THR A 428 -2.50 30.13 14.33
N LEU A 429 -2.60 29.17 15.24
CA LEU A 429 -3.65 28.16 15.32
C LEU A 429 -4.59 28.42 16.51
N ALA A 430 -5.80 28.91 16.24
CA ALA A 430 -6.81 29.13 17.27
C ALA A 430 -7.33 27.80 17.86
N ALA A 431 -7.90 27.84 19.08
CA ALA A 431 -8.48 26.67 19.74
C ALA A 431 -9.63 26.01 18.94
N SER A 432 -10.26 26.76 18.04
CA SER A 432 -11.35 26.32 17.17
C SER A 432 -10.88 25.75 15.83
N ALA A 433 -9.57 25.65 15.64
CA ALA A 433 -8.94 25.25 14.39
C ALA A 433 -8.22 23.91 14.50
N GLU A 434 -8.02 23.27 13.36
CA GLU A 434 -7.31 22.01 13.24
C GLU A 434 -6.34 22.00 12.05
N ILE A 435 -5.25 21.27 12.21
CA ILE A 435 -4.34 20.86 11.13
C ILE A 435 -4.48 19.35 10.96
N ASN A 436 -4.75 18.91 9.73
CA ASN A 436 -4.94 17.51 9.40
C ASN A 436 -3.85 17.05 8.43
N PHE A 437 -3.10 16.02 8.82
CA PHE A 437 -2.14 15.34 7.96
C PHE A 437 -2.78 14.03 7.46
N ASN A 438 -3.17 14.02 6.18
CA ASN A 438 -3.79 12.88 5.53
C ASN A 438 -3.15 12.69 4.15
N HIS A 439 -1.87 12.32 4.15
CA HIS A 439 -1.08 12.27 2.93
C HIS A 439 -0.46 10.89 2.67
N THR A 440 0.08 10.69 1.47
CA THR A 440 0.72 9.42 1.06
C THR A 440 2.24 9.38 1.28
N GLU A 441 2.85 10.51 1.64
CA GLU A 441 4.30 10.59 1.83
C GLU A 441 4.84 9.61 2.89
N THR A 442 6.02 9.07 2.63
CA THR A 442 6.78 8.20 3.53
C THR A 442 7.76 8.95 4.44
N GLY A 443 7.86 10.28 4.30
CA GLY A 443 8.75 11.11 5.10
C GLY A 443 8.54 12.59 4.90
N TYR A 444 7.30 13.07 5.09
CA TYR A 444 6.97 14.48 4.97
C TYR A 444 7.46 15.27 6.18
N VAL A 445 8.39 16.19 5.97
CA VAL A 445 8.93 17.05 7.04
C VAL A 445 8.08 18.31 7.16
N PHE A 446 7.56 18.57 8.35
CA PHE A 446 6.74 19.76 8.63
C PHE A 446 7.30 20.56 9.80
N ASP A 447 8.37 21.30 9.55
CA ASP A 447 9.10 22.05 10.60
C ASP A 447 8.66 23.52 10.75
N LEU A 448 7.54 23.90 10.11
CA LEU A 448 6.96 25.23 10.26
C LEU A 448 6.49 25.44 11.71
N PRO A 449 6.87 26.54 12.41
CA PRO A 449 6.44 26.75 13.79
C PRO A 449 4.92 26.87 13.93
N ILE A 450 4.33 26.10 14.85
CA ILE A 450 2.90 26.11 15.16
C ILE A 450 2.70 26.78 16.53
N ASN A 451 1.88 27.82 16.57
CA ASN A 451 1.60 28.58 17.79
C ASN A 451 0.11 28.59 18.09
N GLY A 452 -0.28 28.16 19.29
CA GLY A 452 -1.65 28.20 19.77
C GLY A 452 -2.15 26.85 20.29
N SER A 453 -3.47 26.69 20.38
CA SER A 453 -4.10 25.60 21.14
C SER A 453 -5.18 24.84 20.35
N GLY A 454 -5.17 24.94 19.03
CA GLY A 454 -6.02 24.11 18.17
C GLY A 454 -5.58 22.64 18.14
N ALA A 455 -6.17 21.85 17.26
CA ALA A 455 -5.86 20.43 17.14
C ALA A 455 -4.83 20.14 16.04
N ILE A 456 -4.03 19.10 16.24
CA ILE A 456 -3.23 18.46 15.19
C ILE A 456 -3.71 17.01 15.06
N ASN A 457 -4.06 16.58 13.85
CA ASN A 457 -4.55 15.23 13.60
C ASN A 457 -3.64 14.53 12.58
N GLN A 458 -2.97 13.46 13.00
CA GLN A 458 -2.27 12.55 12.10
C GLN A 458 -3.24 11.43 11.67
N LEU A 459 -3.62 11.42 10.39
CA LEU A 459 -4.62 10.51 9.84
C LEU A 459 -4.01 9.44 8.92
N ALA A 460 -3.02 9.80 8.10
CA ALA A 460 -2.33 8.90 7.18
C ALA A 460 -0.94 9.44 6.78
N GLY A 461 -0.10 8.57 6.23
CA GLY A 461 1.26 8.92 5.83
C GLY A 461 2.23 8.98 7.01
N ARG A 462 3.46 9.42 6.74
CA ARG A 462 4.51 9.62 7.74
C ARG A 462 4.94 11.08 7.81
N THR A 463 4.54 11.76 8.89
CA THR A 463 4.86 13.18 9.18
C THR A 463 6.01 13.25 10.17
N ILE A 464 6.97 14.15 9.96
CA ILE A 464 8.17 14.31 10.77
C ILE A 464 8.29 15.75 11.28
N PHE A 465 8.40 15.88 12.60
CA PHE A 465 8.77 17.12 13.30
C PHE A 465 10.21 17.03 13.82
N ASN A 466 11.16 17.66 13.13
CA ASN A 466 12.53 17.82 13.61
C ASN A 466 12.69 19.10 14.45
N ALA A 467 11.94 20.15 14.12
CA ALA A 467 11.98 21.41 14.85
C ALA A 467 11.13 21.37 16.14
N ASN A 468 11.50 22.23 17.09
CA ASN A 468 10.75 22.41 18.33
C ASN A 468 9.47 23.22 18.09
N GLN A 469 8.33 22.59 18.32
CA GLN A 469 6.98 23.15 18.28
C GLN A 469 6.52 23.61 19.68
N THR A 470 7.34 24.42 20.37
CA THR A 470 7.07 24.86 21.76
C THR A 470 5.92 25.87 21.88
N GLY A 471 5.51 26.50 20.78
CA GLY A 471 4.35 27.39 20.74
C GLY A 471 3.01 26.65 20.73
N PHE A 472 3.03 25.35 20.44
CA PHE A 472 1.83 24.52 20.39
C PHE A 472 1.48 23.99 21.78
N ASN A 473 0.25 24.24 22.21
CA ASN A 473 -0.28 23.86 23.53
C ASN A 473 -1.65 23.16 23.42
N GLY A 474 -2.01 22.71 22.21
CA GLY A 474 -3.28 22.04 21.92
C GLY A 474 -3.22 20.53 22.07
N LEU A 475 -4.18 19.83 21.46
CA LEU A 475 -4.22 18.37 21.42
C LEU A 475 -3.68 17.87 20.08
N THR A 476 -2.70 16.97 20.12
CA THR A 476 -2.30 16.15 18.99
C THR A 476 -2.93 14.77 19.10
N SER A 477 -3.60 14.31 18.04
CA SER A 477 -4.19 12.96 17.97
C SER A 477 -3.60 12.15 16.81
N VAL A 478 -3.11 10.95 17.11
CA VAL A 478 -2.56 10.00 16.12
C VAL A 478 -3.58 8.90 15.83
N HIS A 479 -4.40 9.10 14.79
CA HIS A 479 -5.47 8.20 14.39
C HIS A 479 -5.03 7.14 13.38
N GLY A 480 -4.00 7.40 12.58
CA GLY A 480 -3.45 6.48 11.58
C GLY A 480 -2.09 6.96 11.09
N GLY A 481 -1.43 6.18 10.24
CA GLY A 481 -0.07 6.50 9.77
C GLY A 481 0.96 6.58 10.89
N MET A 482 1.99 7.39 10.70
CA MET A 482 3.10 7.58 11.65
C MET A 482 3.39 9.07 11.86
N LEU A 483 3.47 9.49 13.12
CA LEU A 483 3.98 10.79 13.53
C LEU A 483 5.35 10.60 14.19
N VAL A 484 6.40 11.15 13.60
CA VAL A 484 7.76 11.12 14.14
C VAL A 484 8.08 12.47 14.78
N VAL A 485 8.39 12.46 16.07
CA VAL A 485 8.82 13.66 16.81
C VAL A 485 10.29 13.49 17.19
N ASN A 486 11.16 14.27 16.56
CA ASN A 486 12.60 14.34 16.86
C ASN A 486 12.96 15.60 17.67
N GLY A 487 12.17 16.66 17.55
CA GLY A 487 12.26 17.87 18.39
C GLY A 487 11.34 17.79 19.62
N VAL A 488 10.76 18.93 19.99
CA VAL A 488 9.71 19.02 21.02
C VAL A 488 8.36 19.25 20.35
N LEU A 489 7.33 18.47 20.68
CA LEU A 489 5.94 18.76 20.35
C LEU A 489 5.17 19.01 21.65
N GLY A 490 4.79 20.28 21.88
CA GLY A 490 4.08 20.68 23.09
C GLY A 490 2.64 20.16 23.16
N GLY A 491 1.88 20.66 24.14
CA GLY A 491 0.48 20.30 24.32
C GLY A 491 0.25 18.90 24.90
N ILE A 492 -0.84 18.26 24.50
CA ILE A 492 -1.26 16.92 24.91
C ILE A 492 -1.20 15.98 23.70
N MET A 493 -0.88 14.71 23.93
CA MET A 493 -0.76 13.67 22.91
C MET A 493 -1.72 12.51 23.16
N ASP A 494 -2.56 12.20 22.18
CA ASP A 494 -3.43 11.03 22.14
C ASP A 494 -2.96 10.07 21.03
N VAL A 495 -2.50 8.89 21.39
CA VAL A 495 -2.12 7.84 20.42
C VAL A 495 -3.24 6.81 20.36
N ARG A 496 -3.93 6.69 19.22
CA ARG A 496 -5.19 5.94 19.12
C ARG A 496 -5.22 4.83 18.08
N GLY A 497 -4.71 5.08 16.88
CA GLY A 497 -4.76 4.11 15.78
C GLY A 497 -3.54 4.13 14.86
N GLY A 498 -2.68 5.14 14.99
CA GLY A 498 -1.40 5.21 14.31
C GLY A 498 -0.22 5.01 15.25
N VAL A 499 0.96 5.35 14.74
CA VAL A 499 2.25 5.19 15.44
C VAL A 499 2.80 6.55 15.83
N LEU A 500 3.12 6.75 17.11
CA LEU A 500 4.00 7.83 17.57
C LEU A 500 5.43 7.29 17.68
N ALA A 501 6.38 7.92 17.02
CA ALA A 501 7.78 7.50 17.02
C ALA A 501 8.74 8.68 17.16
N GLY A 502 10.05 8.39 17.21
CA GLY A 502 11.12 9.38 17.20
C GLY A 502 11.87 9.49 18.53
N VAL A 503 12.85 10.38 18.55
CA VAL A 503 13.79 10.57 19.67
C VAL A 503 13.51 11.83 20.53
N GLY A 504 12.41 12.51 20.23
CA GLY A 504 12.08 13.82 20.76
C GLY A 504 11.30 13.79 22.06
N SER A 505 10.60 14.89 22.33
CA SER A 505 9.73 15.02 23.50
C SER A 505 8.31 15.43 23.12
N VAL A 506 7.33 14.78 23.75
CA VAL A 506 5.90 15.09 23.68
C VAL A 506 5.37 15.45 25.07
N GLY A 507 4.25 16.16 25.18
CA GLY A 507 3.63 16.46 26.48
C GLY A 507 2.88 15.26 27.08
N ASN A 508 1.90 15.54 27.96
CA ASN A 508 1.07 14.50 28.57
C ASN A 508 0.51 13.55 27.49
N THR A 509 0.75 12.26 27.65
CA THR A 509 0.48 11.27 26.60
C THR A 509 -0.48 10.20 27.08
N ALA A 510 -1.55 9.93 26.31
CA ALA A 510 -2.45 8.80 26.52
C ALA A 510 -2.33 7.81 25.37
N ASN A 511 -2.04 6.54 25.68
CA ASN A 511 -1.87 5.46 24.71
C ASN A 511 -3.08 4.52 24.71
N TYR A 512 -3.99 4.69 23.76
CA TYR A 512 -5.24 3.95 23.65
C TYR A 512 -5.08 2.65 22.87
N ALA A 513 -5.98 1.71 23.10
CA ALA A 513 -6.09 0.49 22.29
C ALA A 513 -6.16 0.83 20.78
N GLY A 514 -5.26 0.21 20.01
CA GLY A 514 -5.06 0.50 18.57
C GLY A 514 -3.88 1.45 18.30
N GLY A 515 -3.47 2.25 19.29
CA GLY A 515 -2.32 3.13 19.22
C GLY A 515 -1.02 2.40 19.52
N THR A 516 0.06 2.86 18.88
CA THR A 516 1.41 2.32 19.09
C THR A 516 2.38 3.45 19.36
N ILE A 517 3.22 3.28 20.37
CA ILE A 517 4.39 4.12 20.63
C ILE A 517 5.63 3.30 20.33
N ALA A 518 6.54 3.84 19.52
CA ALA A 518 7.80 3.20 19.13
C ALA A 518 8.94 4.21 19.34
N PRO A 519 9.53 4.26 20.55
CA PRO A 519 10.61 5.18 20.84
C PRO A 519 11.81 4.97 19.92
N GLY A 520 12.50 6.07 19.57
CA GLY A 520 13.79 6.02 18.88
C GLY A 520 13.74 6.12 17.35
N ASN A 521 14.94 6.13 16.77
CA ASN A 521 15.24 5.56 15.44
C ASN A 521 15.95 4.20 15.63
N SER A 522 15.62 3.55 16.74
CA SER A 522 16.11 2.32 17.32
C SER A 522 17.61 1.99 17.13
N ILE A 523 18.46 2.14 18.16
CA ILE A 523 18.15 2.42 19.57
C ILE A 523 17.98 3.93 19.87
N GLY A 524 16.96 4.32 20.63
CA GLY A 524 16.76 5.70 21.10
C GLY A 524 15.71 5.90 22.19
N THR A 525 15.53 7.16 22.62
CA THR A 525 14.61 7.52 23.71
C THR A 525 13.54 8.49 23.23
N LEU A 526 12.27 8.18 23.52
CA LEU A 526 11.16 9.12 23.38
C LEU A 526 10.74 9.62 24.76
N THR A 527 10.68 10.94 24.94
CA THR A 527 10.37 11.54 26.24
C THR A 527 8.93 12.04 26.30
N VAL A 528 8.14 11.50 27.23
CA VAL A 528 6.88 12.08 27.69
C VAL A 528 7.20 13.10 28.78
N ALA A 529 7.24 14.38 28.42
CA ALA A 529 7.42 15.52 29.32
C ALA A 529 6.14 15.82 30.11
N GLY A 530 5.67 14.84 30.88
CA GLY A 530 4.42 14.88 31.62
C GLY A 530 3.98 13.49 32.08
N ASN A 531 2.69 13.33 32.32
CA ASN A 531 2.12 12.04 32.69
C ASN A 531 1.91 11.15 31.46
N TYR A 532 2.14 9.85 31.63
CA TYR A 532 1.78 8.81 30.68
C TYR A 532 0.55 8.05 31.18
N THR A 533 -0.52 8.02 30.40
CA THR A 533 -1.74 7.25 30.72
C THR A 533 -1.85 6.03 29.83
N SER A 534 -1.84 4.85 30.44
CA SER A 534 -2.02 3.58 29.77
C SER A 534 -3.51 3.27 29.58
N ASN A 535 -3.97 3.18 28.33
CA ASN A 535 -5.35 2.88 27.96
C ASN A 535 -5.45 1.67 27.01
N GLY A 536 -4.56 0.69 27.17
CA GLY A 536 -4.55 -0.55 26.38
C GLY A 536 -3.79 -0.50 25.05
N GLY A 537 -3.01 0.57 24.82
CA GLY A 537 -2.17 0.71 23.63
C GLY A 537 -0.93 -0.19 23.62
N THR A 538 -0.12 -0.05 22.58
CA THR A 538 1.10 -0.85 22.36
C THR A 538 2.35 0.02 22.55
N LEU A 539 3.39 -0.57 23.12
CA LEU A 539 4.75 -0.02 23.16
C LEU A 539 5.68 -1.01 22.46
N LEU A 540 6.35 -0.59 21.39
CA LEU A 540 7.38 -1.37 20.71
C LEU A 540 8.74 -0.97 21.25
N ILE A 541 9.54 -1.96 21.65
CA ILE A 541 10.89 -1.77 22.17
C ILE A 541 11.83 -2.64 21.34
N GLU A 542 12.80 -2.02 20.68
CA GLU A 542 13.92 -2.76 20.12
C GLU A 542 15.07 -2.79 21.13
N ALA A 543 15.67 -3.95 21.34
CA ALA A 543 16.74 -4.14 22.31
C ALA A 543 17.76 -5.16 21.81
N VAL A 544 19.04 -4.96 22.14
CA VAL A 544 20.05 -6.02 21.97
C VAL A 544 20.04 -6.86 23.25
N LEU A 545 19.18 -7.88 23.33
CA LEU A 545 18.98 -8.62 24.58
C LEU A 545 20.27 -9.28 25.08
N GLY A 546 20.62 -8.99 26.32
CA GLY A 546 21.87 -9.39 26.96
C GLY A 546 21.86 -9.11 28.46
N ASN A 547 22.94 -8.54 28.98
CA ASN A 547 23.07 -8.21 30.40
C ASN A 547 22.41 -6.87 30.76
N ASP A 548 22.53 -6.43 32.01
CA ASP A 548 21.92 -5.19 32.53
C ASP A 548 22.28 -3.91 31.75
N ALA A 549 23.42 -3.89 31.03
CA ALA A 549 23.89 -2.74 30.26
C ALA A 549 23.47 -2.76 28.78
N SER A 550 22.53 -3.65 28.41
CA SER A 550 22.11 -3.83 27.03
C SER A 550 21.49 -2.55 26.43
N PRO A 551 21.90 -2.12 25.23
CA PRO A 551 21.22 -1.05 24.50
C PRO A 551 19.77 -1.41 24.20
N THR A 552 18.85 -0.48 24.47
CA THR A 552 17.42 -0.65 24.27
C THR A 552 16.75 0.68 23.99
N ASP A 553 15.66 0.64 23.22
CA ASP A 553 14.72 1.74 23.18
C ASP A 553 14.17 2.02 24.57
N LEU A 554 13.90 3.31 24.83
CA LEU A 554 13.44 3.78 26.13
C LEU A 554 12.25 4.73 25.99
N LEU A 555 11.17 4.43 26.70
CA LEU A 555 10.12 5.41 26.98
C LEU A 555 10.45 6.12 28.29
N ALA A 556 10.85 7.38 28.22
CA ALA A 556 11.15 8.19 29.39
C ALA A 556 9.93 9.06 29.77
N ILE A 557 9.47 8.98 31.02
CA ILE A 557 8.28 9.66 31.53
C ILE A 557 8.71 10.57 32.68
N THR A 558 8.61 11.88 32.48
CA THR A 558 9.03 12.86 33.51
C THR A 558 7.99 13.06 34.62
N GLY A 559 6.76 12.58 34.41
CA GLY A 559 5.66 12.61 35.37
C GLY A 559 5.28 11.20 35.84
N ASN A 560 3.99 11.00 36.11
CA ASN A 560 3.47 9.70 36.57
C ASN A 560 3.17 8.75 35.41
N SER A 561 3.35 7.45 35.62
CA SER A 561 2.71 6.41 34.81
C SER A 561 1.37 6.04 35.46
N ILE A 562 0.28 6.13 34.71
CA ILE A 562 -1.10 6.01 35.21
C ILE A 562 -1.77 4.86 34.47
N LEU A 563 -2.31 3.89 35.21
CA LEU A 563 -3.22 2.89 34.65
C LEU A 563 -4.60 3.53 34.44
N GLY A 564 -4.98 3.72 33.18
CA GLY A 564 -6.31 4.19 32.78
C GLY A 564 -7.24 3.01 32.53
N THR A 565 -7.63 2.78 31.26
CA THR A 565 -8.58 1.72 30.90
C THR A 565 -7.94 0.34 30.68
N GLY A 566 -6.60 0.24 30.64
CA GLY A 566 -5.89 -1.03 30.49
C GLY A 566 -4.37 -0.87 30.35
N ALA A 567 -3.62 -1.92 30.64
CA ALA A 567 -2.16 -1.93 30.58
C ALA A 567 -1.61 -1.73 29.16
N THR A 568 -0.46 -1.08 29.04
CA THR A 568 0.25 -0.90 27.78
C THR A 568 0.98 -2.20 27.49
N ARG A 569 0.76 -2.73 26.30
CA ARG A 569 1.32 -4.00 25.86
C ARG A 569 2.69 -3.80 25.22
N ILE A 570 3.72 -4.35 25.83
CA ILE A 570 5.10 -4.25 25.38
C ILE A 570 5.44 -5.43 24.47
N PHE A 571 5.89 -5.13 23.24
CA PHE A 571 6.57 -6.10 22.39
C PHE A 571 8.04 -5.75 22.33
N VAL A 572 8.88 -6.76 22.52
CA VAL A 572 10.33 -6.63 22.49
C VAL A 572 10.85 -7.31 21.23
N THR A 573 11.59 -6.57 20.41
CA THR A 573 12.30 -7.10 19.25
C THR A 573 13.78 -7.19 19.59
N ASN A 574 14.31 -8.41 19.57
CA ASN A 574 15.74 -8.64 19.80
C ASN A 574 16.54 -8.29 18.54
N LEU A 575 17.42 -7.28 18.62
CA LEU A 575 18.31 -6.86 17.54
C LEU A 575 19.61 -7.67 17.54
N GLY A 576 19.51 -8.99 17.50
CA GLY A 576 20.65 -9.90 17.43
C GLY A 576 21.44 -10.03 18.74
N GLY A 577 20.85 -9.70 19.88
CA GLY A 577 21.43 -9.98 21.19
C GLY A 577 21.50 -11.48 21.44
N ALA A 578 22.65 -11.97 21.92
CA ALA A 578 22.88 -13.39 22.22
C ALA A 578 22.16 -13.86 23.50
N GLY A 579 21.61 -12.93 24.27
CA GLY A 579 21.15 -13.18 25.62
C GLY A 579 22.28 -13.35 26.63
N ALA A 580 22.00 -13.04 27.88
CA ALA A 580 22.88 -13.26 29.03
C ALA A 580 22.06 -13.15 30.32
N GLU A 581 22.63 -13.62 31.43
CA GLU A 581 22.08 -13.35 32.75
C GLU A 581 22.09 -11.83 33.06
N THR A 582 21.01 -11.35 33.66
CA THR A 582 20.93 -10.00 34.25
C THR A 582 21.17 -10.12 35.75
N THR A 583 22.26 -9.56 36.24
CA THR A 583 22.72 -9.71 37.63
C THR A 583 22.40 -8.50 38.51
N GLY A 584 21.93 -7.41 37.90
CA GLY A 584 21.50 -6.17 38.55
C GLY A 584 20.01 -5.87 38.27
N ASP A 585 19.69 -4.61 38.04
CA ASP A 585 18.29 -4.15 37.87
C ASP A 585 17.60 -4.72 36.63
N GLY A 586 18.37 -5.15 35.62
CA GLY A 586 17.90 -5.56 34.29
C GLY A 586 18.06 -4.49 33.22
N ILE A 587 17.55 -4.78 32.03
CA ILE A 587 17.55 -3.89 30.88
C ILE A 587 16.38 -2.90 31.02
N LYS A 588 16.65 -1.62 31.31
CA LYS A 588 15.60 -0.60 31.54
C LYS A 588 14.91 -0.20 30.24
N ILE A 589 13.60 -0.39 30.14
CA ILE A 589 12.81 -0.10 28.93
C ILE A 589 11.75 1.00 29.14
N VAL A 590 11.39 1.29 30.39
CA VAL A 590 10.59 2.46 30.77
C VAL A 590 11.22 3.13 31.99
N ASP A 591 11.46 4.43 31.89
CA ASP A 591 11.96 5.29 32.97
C ASP A 591 10.83 6.21 33.45
N VAL A 592 10.51 6.20 34.74
CA VAL A 592 9.40 6.94 35.35
C VAL A 592 9.92 7.79 36.51
N ALA A 593 10.03 9.10 36.30
CA ALA A 593 10.49 10.02 37.35
C ALA A 593 9.44 10.28 38.45
N GLY A 594 8.16 10.08 38.15
CA GLY A 594 7.03 10.26 39.09
C GLY A 594 6.56 8.96 39.72
N THR A 595 5.30 8.93 40.18
CA THR A 595 4.68 7.69 40.68
C THR A 595 4.35 6.76 39.51
N SER A 596 4.77 5.50 39.62
CA SER A 596 4.50 4.48 38.62
C SER A 596 3.39 3.54 39.06
N ALA A 597 2.26 3.54 38.36
CA ALA A 597 1.16 2.64 38.67
C ALA A 597 1.56 1.18 38.43
N ALA A 598 1.24 0.31 39.39
CA ALA A 598 1.31 -1.13 39.17
C ALA A 598 0.45 -1.52 37.95
N ASP A 599 0.93 -2.49 37.17
CA ASP A 599 0.26 -3.01 35.97
C ASP A 599 0.05 -1.98 34.85
N ALA A 600 0.72 -0.81 34.88
CA ALA A 600 0.68 0.13 33.76
C ALA A 600 1.25 -0.46 32.46
N PHE A 601 2.13 -1.45 32.58
CA PHE A 601 2.78 -2.14 31.47
C PHE A 601 2.76 -3.67 31.66
N VAL A 602 2.63 -4.41 30.56
CA VAL A 602 2.69 -5.87 30.52
C VAL A 602 3.40 -6.35 29.26
N LEU A 603 4.12 -7.47 29.32
CA LEU A 603 4.62 -8.12 28.10
C LEU A 603 3.48 -8.73 27.30
N ALA A 604 3.54 -8.53 25.98
CA ALA A 604 2.55 -9.03 25.03
C ALA A 604 3.04 -10.27 24.25
N GLY A 605 4.24 -10.75 24.57
CA GLY A 605 4.86 -11.96 24.04
C GLY A 605 6.16 -12.25 24.80
N PRO A 606 6.78 -13.42 24.58
CA PRO A 606 8.05 -13.76 25.21
C PRO A 606 9.18 -12.86 24.66
N ALA A 607 10.03 -12.34 25.54
CA ALA A 607 11.26 -11.66 25.17
C ALA A 607 12.41 -12.68 25.26
N ILE A 608 12.93 -13.14 24.12
CA ILE A 608 13.95 -14.19 24.04
C ILE A 608 15.21 -13.64 23.39
N GLY A 609 16.35 -13.84 24.05
CA GLY A 609 17.68 -13.59 23.50
C GLY A 609 18.51 -14.87 23.60
N GLY A 610 18.86 -15.47 22.47
CA GLY A 610 19.58 -16.75 22.46
C GLY A 610 18.84 -17.84 23.24
N ALA A 611 19.54 -18.45 24.21
CA ALA A 611 18.98 -19.46 25.09
C ALA A 611 18.19 -18.88 26.30
N TYR A 612 18.14 -17.56 26.46
CA TYR A 612 17.61 -16.91 27.67
C TYR A 612 16.23 -16.30 27.45
N LEU A 613 15.34 -16.50 28.43
CA LEU A 613 14.02 -15.87 28.49
C LEU A 613 14.06 -14.67 29.45
N TYR A 614 13.48 -13.55 29.04
CA TYR A 614 13.37 -12.33 29.83
C TYR A 614 11.92 -12.06 30.23
N GLY A 615 11.72 -11.80 31.52
CA GLY A 615 10.47 -11.32 32.09
C GLY A 615 10.49 -9.81 32.31
N LEU A 616 9.31 -9.20 32.43
CA LEU A 616 9.15 -7.79 32.74
C LEU A 616 8.90 -7.62 34.23
N PHE A 617 9.69 -6.75 34.85
CA PHE A 617 9.60 -6.47 36.28
C PHE A 617 9.55 -4.97 36.53
N GLN A 618 8.69 -4.57 37.47
CA GLN A 618 8.67 -3.22 38.00
C GLN A 618 9.68 -3.10 39.16
N ASN A 619 10.32 -1.95 39.20
CA ASN A 619 11.36 -1.53 40.10
C ASN A 619 12.72 -2.19 39.90
N GLY A 620 13.79 -1.48 40.23
CA GLY A 620 15.14 -2.02 40.31
C GLY A 620 15.33 -3.02 41.47
N ILE A 621 16.42 -3.79 41.42
CA ILE A 621 16.88 -4.59 42.56
C ILE A 621 17.63 -3.69 43.55
N ALA A 622 18.43 -2.73 43.05
CA ALA A 622 19.18 -1.79 43.86
C ALA A 622 18.28 -0.77 44.57
N ASP A 623 17.26 -0.26 43.86
CA ASP A 623 16.20 0.59 44.40
C ASP A 623 14.83 -0.01 44.08
N PRO A 624 14.19 -0.74 45.02
CA PRO A 624 12.88 -1.35 44.81
C PRO A 624 11.73 -0.33 44.82
N THR A 625 12.02 0.97 44.78
CA THR A 625 11.03 2.06 44.77
C THR A 625 11.19 3.05 43.62
N ASP A 626 12.10 2.80 42.66
CA ASP A 626 12.35 3.70 41.54
C ASP A 626 11.15 3.83 40.57
N GLY A 627 10.23 2.87 40.54
CA GLY A 627 9.04 2.87 39.68
C GLY A 627 9.31 2.50 38.22
N ASP A 628 10.55 2.18 37.87
CA ASP A 628 10.98 1.88 36.51
C ASP A 628 10.60 0.46 36.07
N TRP A 629 10.70 0.16 34.78
CA TRP A 629 10.38 -1.17 34.23
C TRP A 629 11.57 -1.76 33.47
N TYR A 630 11.91 -3.00 33.84
CA TYR A 630 13.12 -3.68 33.39
C TYR A 630 12.79 -5.05 32.79
N LEU A 631 13.54 -5.44 31.75
CA LEU A 631 13.62 -6.82 31.31
C LEU A 631 14.74 -7.52 32.10
N ARG A 632 14.39 -8.61 32.79
CA ARG A 632 15.35 -9.44 33.53
C ARG A 632 15.25 -10.88 33.09
N MET A 633 16.39 -11.56 33.00
CA MET A 633 16.45 -12.99 32.74
C MET A 633 15.65 -13.73 33.82
N THR A 634 14.74 -14.61 33.38
CA THR A 634 14.07 -15.56 34.27
C THR A 634 15.04 -16.69 34.54
N ASP A 635 15.10 -17.26 35.76
CA ASP A 635 16.01 -18.37 36.16
C ASP A 635 15.86 -19.69 35.35
N THR A 636 15.21 -19.64 34.19
CA THR A 636 14.92 -20.72 33.26
C THR A 636 15.36 -20.35 31.84
N LEU A 637 15.85 -21.33 31.08
CA LEU A 637 16.13 -21.16 29.65
C LEU A 637 14.84 -20.99 28.83
N ALA A 638 14.97 -20.48 27.62
CA ALA A 638 13.85 -20.25 26.72
C ALA A 638 13.16 -21.57 26.30
N PRO A 639 11.83 -21.54 26.03
CA PRO A 639 11.05 -22.72 25.64
C PRO A 639 11.46 -23.32 24.28
N THR A 640 12.31 -22.63 23.52
CA THR A 640 12.87 -23.09 22.24
C THR A 640 14.04 -24.06 22.41
N VAL A 641 14.78 -23.94 23.52
CA VAL A 641 16.04 -24.65 23.75
C VAL A 641 15.90 -26.18 23.80
N PRO A 642 14.87 -26.78 24.43
CA PRO A 642 14.70 -28.23 24.44
C PRO A 642 14.61 -28.86 23.04
N VAL A 643 14.02 -28.12 22.10
CA VAL A 643 13.85 -28.59 20.72
C VAL A 643 15.19 -28.57 19.97
N TYR A 644 16.01 -27.54 20.19
CA TYR A 644 17.36 -27.47 19.63
C TYR A 644 18.26 -28.57 20.19
N GLU A 645 18.22 -28.81 21.50
CA GLU A 645 19.00 -29.84 22.17
C GLU A 645 18.78 -31.24 21.58
N ASN A 646 17.52 -31.62 21.30
CA ASN A 646 17.20 -32.94 20.76
C ASN A 646 17.30 -33.04 19.23
N TYR A 647 17.54 -31.92 18.53
CA TYR A 647 17.59 -31.93 17.07
C TYR A 647 18.57 -32.98 16.51
N PRO A 648 19.85 -33.01 16.89
CA PRO A 648 20.82 -33.97 16.36
C PRO A 648 20.53 -35.44 16.72
N ILE A 649 20.06 -35.73 17.94
CA ILE A 649 19.80 -37.13 18.34
C ILE A 649 18.64 -37.76 17.55
N VAL A 650 17.62 -36.97 17.20
CA VAL A 650 16.52 -37.39 16.31
C VAL A 650 17.04 -37.69 14.90
N LEU A 651 18.00 -36.90 14.40
CA LEU A 651 18.65 -37.14 13.11
C LEU A 651 19.48 -38.43 13.12
N LEU A 652 20.25 -38.69 14.17
CA LEU A 652 21.01 -39.93 14.37
C LEU A 652 20.09 -41.15 14.31
N GLY A 653 18.94 -41.07 14.98
CA GLY A 653 17.90 -42.09 14.94
C GLY A 653 17.35 -42.38 13.54
N LEU A 654 17.42 -41.44 12.58
CA LEU A 654 17.01 -41.68 11.20
C LEU A 654 18.12 -42.31 10.34
N ALA A 655 19.39 -42.09 10.69
CA ALA A 655 20.55 -42.54 9.94
C ALA A 655 21.10 -43.93 10.36
N GLU A 656 20.60 -44.51 11.46
CA GLU A 656 21.06 -45.82 11.97
C GLU A 656 21.01 -46.96 10.94
N LEU A 657 22.04 -47.81 10.95
CA LEU A 657 22.13 -49.00 10.09
C LEU A 657 21.66 -50.30 10.78
N PRO A 658 20.95 -51.19 10.07
CA PRO A 658 20.53 -52.49 10.59
C PRO A 658 21.68 -53.52 10.61
N THR A 659 21.49 -54.63 11.31
CA THR A 659 22.34 -55.83 11.13
C THR A 659 22.09 -56.50 9.78
N LEU A 660 23.00 -57.37 9.32
CA LEU A 660 22.84 -58.13 8.08
C LEU A 660 21.52 -58.92 8.09
N GLN A 661 21.23 -59.63 9.19
CA GLN A 661 20.01 -60.45 9.30
C GLN A 661 18.75 -59.62 9.10
N GLN A 662 18.68 -58.44 9.74
CA GLN A 662 17.58 -57.49 9.65
C GLN A 662 17.46 -56.84 8.25
N ARG A 663 18.57 -56.72 7.53
CA ARG A 663 18.62 -56.16 6.17
C ARG A 663 18.09 -57.13 5.12
N VAL A 664 18.53 -58.38 5.16
CA VAL A 664 18.27 -59.34 4.08
C VAL A 664 17.17 -60.36 4.40
N GLY A 665 16.74 -60.46 5.65
CA GLY A 665 15.76 -61.42 6.14
C GLY A 665 16.29 -62.85 6.25
N ASP A 666 17.03 -63.32 5.25
CA ASP A 666 17.72 -64.61 5.29
C ASP A 666 19.03 -64.57 4.50
N ARG A 667 20.12 -64.96 5.18
CA ARG A 667 21.51 -64.86 4.72
C ARG A 667 21.84 -65.87 3.61
N TYR A 668 22.76 -65.50 2.71
CA TYR A 668 23.12 -66.32 1.54
C TYR A 668 24.16 -67.40 1.86
N TRP A 669 23.75 -68.63 2.13
CA TRP A 669 24.68 -69.73 2.41
C TRP A 669 25.06 -70.53 1.16
N PRO A 670 26.37 -70.75 0.86
CA PRO A 670 26.81 -71.61 -0.24
C PRO A 670 26.30 -73.06 -0.05
N GLY A 671 25.74 -73.67 -1.10
CA GLY A 671 25.24 -75.06 -1.07
C GLY A 671 23.78 -75.25 -0.64
N ALA A 672 23.05 -74.18 -0.30
CA ALA A 672 21.59 -74.19 -0.34
C ALA A 672 21.15 -74.13 -1.82
N SER A 673 20.30 -75.05 -2.27
CA SER A 673 19.80 -75.13 -3.64
C SER A 673 18.89 -73.93 -3.99
N GLU A 674 19.51 -72.76 -4.20
CA GLU A 674 18.94 -71.65 -4.93
C GLU A 674 19.23 -71.88 -6.42
N ALA A 675 18.19 -71.90 -7.24
CA ALA A 675 18.23 -72.42 -8.61
C ALA A 675 19.33 -71.79 -9.48
N THR A 676 20.27 -72.62 -9.95
CA THR A 676 21.13 -72.33 -11.11
C THR A 676 20.28 -72.44 -12.37
N ASP A 677 19.72 -71.33 -12.84
CA ASP A 677 19.20 -71.28 -14.22
C ASP A 677 19.25 -69.85 -14.75
N SER A 678 20.41 -69.43 -15.27
CA SER A 678 20.55 -68.31 -16.20
C SER A 678 21.88 -68.44 -16.96
N ALA A 679 21.77 -68.71 -18.25
CA ALA A 679 22.87 -68.68 -19.20
C ALA A 679 23.33 -67.23 -19.41
N GLY A 680 24.50 -66.88 -18.85
CA GLY A 680 25.08 -65.53 -18.89
C GLY A 680 25.40 -65.05 -17.47
N GLY A 681 26.55 -65.47 -16.94
CA GLY A 681 26.98 -65.17 -15.58
C GLY A 681 27.12 -63.67 -15.30
N GLU A 682 26.69 -63.26 -14.09
CA GLU A 682 27.01 -62.03 -13.32
C GLU A 682 25.87 -61.65 -12.34
N ALA A 683 24.67 -62.24 -12.49
CA ALA A 683 23.54 -62.12 -11.56
C ALA A 683 23.74 -62.96 -10.26
N GLY A 684 23.60 -62.36 -9.08
CA GLY A 684 23.58 -63.08 -7.80
C GLY A 684 22.23 -63.77 -7.52
N PRO A 685 22.09 -64.51 -6.40
CA PRO A 685 20.77 -64.94 -5.95
C PRO A 685 19.99 -63.71 -5.43
N ARG A 686 18.83 -63.41 -6.04
CA ARG A 686 17.86 -62.38 -5.61
C ARG A 686 18.32 -60.93 -5.81
N ASN A 687 18.44 -60.52 -7.06
CA ASN A 687 19.07 -59.26 -7.48
C ASN A 687 18.25 -57.99 -7.24
N PHE A 688 16.95 -58.06 -6.93
CA PHE A 688 16.15 -56.86 -6.61
C PHE A 688 15.41 -57.06 -5.30
N TRP A 689 15.44 -56.04 -4.44
CA TRP A 689 14.75 -56.06 -3.16
C TRP A 689 14.12 -54.71 -2.81
N THR A 690 13.04 -54.77 -2.05
CA THR A 690 12.38 -53.61 -1.45
C THR A 690 12.11 -53.88 0.02
N ARG A 691 12.25 -52.87 0.87
CA ARG A 691 12.03 -52.98 2.31
C ARG A 691 11.29 -51.75 2.83
N ILE A 692 10.31 -51.98 3.70
CA ILE A 692 9.60 -50.94 4.45
C ILE A 692 9.81 -51.22 5.93
N GLU A 693 10.12 -50.18 6.68
CA GLU A 693 10.31 -50.22 8.13
C GLU A 693 9.45 -49.14 8.78
N GLY A 694 8.81 -49.49 9.89
CA GLY A 694 8.17 -48.55 10.80
C GLY A 694 8.71 -48.76 12.21
N ALA A 695 9.04 -47.67 12.92
CA ALA A 695 9.50 -47.74 14.29
C ALA A 695 8.84 -46.66 15.16
N HIS A 696 8.63 -46.99 16.42
CA HIS A 696 8.22 -46.06 17.47
C HIS A 696 9.13 -46.23 18.67
N GLY A 697 9.51 -45.15 19.33
CA GLY A 697 10.33 -45.23 20.53
C GLY A 697 10.26 -44.01 21.42
N HIS A 698 10.34 -44.26 22.72
CA HIS A 698 10.49 -43.27 23.77
C HIS A 698 11.96 -43.25 24.22
N VAL A 699 12.55 -42.06 24.30
CA VAL A 699 13.96 -41.87 24.62
C VAL A 699 14.10 -40.88 25.77
N GLU A 700 14.83 -41.28 26.79
CA GLU A 700 15.25 -40.46 27.93
C GLU A 700 16.78 -40.56 28.07
N GLY A 701 17.36 -39.66 28.86
CA GLY A 701 18.79 -39.62 29.09
C GLY A 701 19.22 -38.42 29.94
N VAL A 702 20.53 -38.18 30.01
CA VAL A 702 21.07 -36.98 30.66
C VAL A 702 20.87 -35.79 29.72
N SER A 703 20.25 -34.72 30.23
CA SER A 703 19.83 -33.57 29.42
C SER A 703 20.09 -32.26 30.15
N THR A 704 20.50 -31.23 29.41
CA THR A 704 20.65 -29.85 29.91
C THR A 704 19.30 -29.21 30.19
N THR A 705 18.28 -29.53 29.39
CA THR A 705 16.92 -28.98 29.56
C THR A 705 15.93 -29.94 30.22
N GLY A 706 16.39 -31.08 30.74
CA GLY A 706 15.56 -32.09 31.40
C GLY A 706 14.48 -32.67 30.48
N THR A 707 14.85 -32.93 29.22
CA THR A 707 13.93 -33.38 28.18
C THR A 707 13.90 -34.89 28.02
N SER A 708 12.73 -35.39 27.60
CA SER A 708 12.58 -36.67 26.92
C SER A 708 11.84 -36.46 25.58
N TYR A 709 11.85 -37.46 24.71
CA TYR A 709 11.10 -37.39 23.46
C TYR A 709 10.52 -38.74 22.99
N ASP A 710 9.38 -38.65 22.31
CA ASP A 710 8.76 -39.76 21.59
C ASP A 710 9.02 -39.59 20.09
N SER A 711 9.37 -40.67 19.40
CA SER A 711 9.69 -40.64 17.97
C SER A 711 8.91 -41.69 17.18
N ASN A 712 8.49 -41.30 15.97
CA ASN A 712 7.86 -42.17 14.98
C ASN A 712 8.67 -42.11 13.68
N ARG A 713 9.26 -43.23 13.28
CA ARG A 713 10.11 -43.36 12.10
C ARG A 713 9.46 -44.25 11.04
N TYR A 714 9.61 -43.85 9.79
CA TYR A 714 9.23 -44.62 8.61
C TYR A 714 10.38 -44.61 7.60
N LEU A 715 10.74 -45.78 7.07
CA LEU A 715 11.82 -45.92 6.08
C LEU A 715 11.39 -46.85 4.95
N VAL A 716 11.64 -46.44 3.71
CA VAL A 716 11.46 -47.23 2.50
C VAL A 716 12.80 -47.32 1.77
N GLN A 717 13.16 -48.53 1.38
CA GLN A 717 14.38 -48.80 0.63
C GLN A 717 14.06 -49.69 -0.57
N ALA A 718 14.76 -49.45 -1.67
CA ALA A 718 14.78 -50.32 -2.83
C ALA A 718 16.22 -50.47 -3.31
N GLY A 719 16.66 -51.69 -3.58
CA GLY A 719 18.04 -51.96 -3.92
C GLY A 719 18.21 -53.14 -4.87
N ILE A 720 19.43 -53.22 -5.38
CA ILE A 720 19.88 -54.28 -6.26
C ILE A 720 21.17 -54.85 -5.69
N ASP A 721 21.22 -56.18 -5.60
CA ASP A 721 22.39 -56.95 -5.19
C ASP A 721 22.93 -57.74 -6.39
N GLY A 722 24.24 -57.97 -6.44
CA GLY A 722 24.92 -58.71 -7.50
C GLY A 722 26.10 -59.52 -6.98
N LEU A 723 26.38 -60.65 -7.63
CA LEU A 723 27.53 -61.48 -7.32
C LEU A 723 28.79 -60.89 -7.98
N PHE A 724 29.73 -60.42 -7.17
CA PHE A 724 30.98 -59.83 -7.69
C PHE A 724 32.07 -60.87 -7.89
N ALA A 725 32.15 -61.87 -7.01
CA ALA A 725 33.13 -62.95 -7.11
C ALA A 725 32.63 -64.22 -6.42
N GLU A 726 32.92 -65.37 -7.01
CA GLU A 726 32.70 -66.68 -6.41
C GLU A 726 33.96 -67.54 -6.58
N THR A 727 34.43 -68.11 -5.47
CA THR A 727 35.60 -69.00 -5.43
C THR A 727 35.30 -70.20 -4.52
N GLY A 728 36.17 -71.21 -4.50
CA GLY A 728 36.03 -72.33 -3.55
C GLY A 728 36.01 -71.93 -2.07
N SER A 729 36.47 -70.71 -1.74
CA SER A 729 36.50 -70.18 -0.37
C SER A 729 35.24 -69.42 0.04
N GLY A 730 34.37 -69.04 -0.91
CA GLY A 730 33.15 -68.27 -0.61
C GLY A 730 32.69 -67.37 -1.76
N ARG A 731 31.65 -66.58 -1.48
CA ARG A 731 30.98 -65.67 -2.41
C ARG A 731 31.01 -64.24 -1.90
N LEU A 732 31.21 -63.29 -2.80
CA LEU A 732 31.19 -61.85 -2.53
C LEU A 732 29.98 -61.23 -3.22
N ILE A 733 29.06 -60.65 -2.45
CA ILE A 733 27.85 -60.01 -2.93
C ILE A 733 27.98 -58.51 -2.67
N GLY A 734 27.86 -57.69 -3.72
CA GLY A 734 27.81 -56.24 -3.63
C GLY A 734 26.41 -55.74 -3.94
N GLY A 735 25.98 -54.65 -3.33
CA GLY A 735 24.66 -54.08 -3.57
C GLY A 735 24.63 -52.57 -3.42
N ILE A 736 23.66 -51.94 -4.09
CA ILE A 736 23.35 -50.52 -3.95
C ILE A 736 21.85 -50.35 -3.70
N ASN A 737 21.49 -49.31 -2.95
CA ASN A 737 20.09 -49.00 -2.67
C ASN A 737 19.82 -47.49 -2.69
N ALA A 738 18.58 -47.14 -2.96
CA ALA A 738 18.01 -45.83 -2.71
C ALA A 738 17.04 -45.91 -1.52
N GLN A 739 16.99 -44.85 -0.73
CA GLN A 739 16.18 -44.80 0.49
C GLN A 739 15.45 -43.48 0.67
N TYR A 740 14.23 -43.58 1.20
CA TYR A 740 13.39 -42.48 1.66
C TYR A 740 13.01 -42.73 3.11
N GLY A 741 13.29 -41.77 3.99
CA GLY A 741 12.97 -41.85 5.41
C GLY A 741 12.19 -40.64 5.89
N ARG A 742 11.38 -40.82 6.93
CA ARG A 742 10.78 -39.74 7.70
C ARG A 742 10.82 -40.07 9.18
N VAL A 743 11.13 -39.09 10.01
CA VAL A 743 10.98 -39.15 11.47
C VAL A 743 10.18 -37.94 11.94
N ASN A 744 9.26 -38.16 12.88
CA ASN A 744 8.63 -37.11 13.67
C ASN A 744 8.93 -37.38 15.13
N ALA A 745 9.52 -36.40 15.81
CA ALA A 745 9.79 -36.46 17.24
C ALA A 745 9.01 -35.36 17.98
N ASP A 746 8.34 -35.76 19.05
CA ASP A 746 7.62 -34.88 19.97
C ASP A 746 8.48 -34.73 21.23
N ILE A 747 8.95 -33.51 21.50
CA ILE A 747 9.90 -33.18 22.55
C ILE A 747 9.14 -32.62 23.76
N GLY A 748 9.39 -33.18 24.94
CA GLY A 748 8.82 -32.70 26.21
C GLY A 748 9.88 -32.18 27.17
N SER A 749 9.63 -31.03 27.78
CA SER A 749 10.42 -30.47 28.90
C SER A 749 9.54 -29.59 29.78
N SER A 750 9.92 -29.44 31.06
CA SER A 750 9.29 -28.45 31.95
C SER A 750 9.47 -26.99 31.47
N LEU A 751 10.46 -26.74 30.61
CA LEU A 751 10.70 -25.42 30.00
C LEU A 751 9.79 -25.13 28.81
N GLY A 752 9.32 -26.16 28.11
CA GLY A 752 8.55 -26.05 26.88
C GLY A 752 8.56 -27.33 26.06
N ASN A 753 7.54 -27.48 25.22
CA ASN A 753 7.40 -28.62 24.31
C ASN A 753 7.64 -28.17 22.86
N GLY A 754 7.92 -29.13 21.98
CA GLY A 754 8.03 -28.86 20.57
C GLY A 754 8.13 -30.11 19.72
N THR A 755 8.40 -29.90 18.44
CA THR A 755 8.44 -30.97 17.44
C THR A 755 9.66 -30.82 16.55
N ASN A 756 10.17 -31.98 16.10
CA ASN A 756 11.20 -32.07 15.09
C ASN A 756 10.77 -33.11 14.05
N ALA A 757 10.46 -32.63 12.84
CA ALA A 757 10.03 -33.45 11.73
C ALA A 757 11.08 -33.43 10.64
N THR A 758 11.69 -34.58 10.34
CA THR A 758 12.74 -34.67 9.32
C THR A 758 12.39 -35.66 8.23
N VAL A 759 12.67 -35.28 6.99
CA VAL A 759 12.64 -36.17 5.82
C VAL A 759 14.07 -36.42 5.35
N ALA A 760 14.35 -37.67 4.97
CA ALA A 760 15.63 -38.09 4.44
C ALA A 760 15.50 -38.70 3.05
N TYR A 761 16.40 -38.31 2.14
CA TYR A 761 16.59 -38.97 0.85
C TYR A 761 18.05 -39.36 0.71
N GLY A 762 18.30 -40.63 0.41
CA GLY A 762 19.67 -41.12 0.39
C GLY A 762 19.86 -42.38 -0.44
N GLY A 763 21.06 -42.92 -0.33
CA GLY A 763 21.39 -44.23 -0.86
C GLY A 763 22.46 -44.90 -0.02
N GLY A 764 22.59 -46.21 -0.20
CA GLY A 764 23.59 -46.99 0.49
C GLY A 764 24.26 -48.00 -0.43
N ALA A 765 25.41 -48.48 0.02
CA ALA A 765 26.15 -49.56 -0.61
C ALA A 765 26.45 -50.63 0.44
N THR A 766 26.44 -51.88 0.00
CA THR A 766 26.73 -53.02 0.86
C THR A 766 27.70 -53.96 0.19
N LEU A 767 28.58 -54.58 0.96
CA LEU A 767 29.51 -55.59 0.49
C LEU A 767 29.56 -56.72 1.51
N THR A 768 29.09 -57.89 1.12
CA THR A 768 28.95 -59.04 2.01
C THR A 768 29.75 -60.23 1.47
N TRP A 769 30.71 -60.71 2.24
CA TRP A 769 31.44 -61.95 1.96
C TRP A 769 30.84 -63.10 2.77
N TYR A 770 30.40 -64.15 2.08
CA TYR A 770 29.90 -65.40 2.66
C TYR A 770 30.92 -66.52 2.43
N GLY A 771 31.60 -66.95 3.49
CA GLY A 771 32.55 -68.05 3.47
C GLY A 771 31.88 -69.42 3.42
N SER A 772 32.52 -70.38 2.74
CA SER A 772 32.02 -71.77 2.66
C SER A 772 32.03 -72.51 4.01
N ASN A 773 32.69 -71.96 5.02
CA ASN A 773 32.76 -72.47 6.40
C ASN A 773 31.69 -71.88 7.35
N GLY A 774 30.73 -71.12 6.82
CA GLY A 774 29.64 -70.49 7.57
C GLY A 774 29.99 -69.13 8.17
N ILE A 775 31.20 -68.62 7.98
CA ILE A 775 31.58 -67.24 8.37
C ILE A 775 31.00 -66.25 7.36
N TYR A 776 30.55 -65.09 7.83
CA TYR A 776 30.32 -63.94 6.97
C TYR A 776 30.96 -62.67 7.54
N VAL A 777 31.24 -61.74 6.63
CA VAL A 777 31.59 -60.36 6.94
C VAL A 777 30.73 -59.46 6.06
N ASP A 778 30.01 -58.53 6.68
CA ASP A 778 29.13 -57.56 6.03
C ASP A 778 29.64 -56.15 6.31
N GLY A 779 29.85 -55.38 5.23
CA GLY A 779 30.08 -53.94 5.30
C GLY A 779 28.87 -53.21 4.73
N GLN A 780 28.43 -52.16 5.42
CA GLN A 780 27.38 -51.26 4.94
C GLN A 780 27.84 -49.81 5.05
N ALA A 781 27.46 -49.01 4.07
CA ALA A 781 27.60 -47.56 4.11
C ALA A 781 26.31 -46.93 3.60
N SER A 782 25.87 -45.84 4.23
CA SER A 782 24.74 -45.03 3.77
C SER A 782 25.08 -43.54 3.82
N VAL A 783 24.47 -42.79 2.92
CA VAL A 783 24.47 -41.33 2.94
C VAL A 783 23.09 -40.82 2.60
N SER A 784 22.59 -39.83 3.33
CA SER A 784 21.29 -39.23 3.13
C SER A 784 21.33 -37.73 3.36
N ARG A 785 20.68 -36.99 2.46
CA ARG A 785 20.33 -35.58 2.70
C ARG A 785 19.11 -35.52 3.60
N LEU A 786 19.13 -34.60 4.54
CA LEU A 786 18.13 -34.37 5.57
C LEU A 786 17.48 -33.01 5.33
N SER A 787 16.17 -32.93 5.54
CA SER A 787 15.42 -31.67 5.53
C SER A 787 14.47 -31.68 6.72
N SER A 788 14.64 -30.72 7.63
CA SER A 788 13.98 -30.71 8.94
C SER A 788 13.14 -29.47 9.18
N ASP A 789 11.96 -29.67 9.72
CA ASP A 789 11.10 -28.62 10.25
C ASP A 789 11.13 -28.70 11.77
N VAL A 790 11.45 -27.59 12.43
CA VAL A 790 11.62 -27.52 13.89
C VAL A 790 10.71 -26.44 14.45
N ALA A 791 9.95 -26.76 15.50
CA ALA A 791 9.00 -25.84 16.11
C ALA A 791 8.92 -26.04 17.63
N ALA A 792 8.65 -24.96 18.37
CA ALA A 792 8.30 -25.00 19.78
C ALA A 792 6.87 -24.48 19.98
N ASP A 793 6.07 -25.16 20.79
CA ASP A 793 4.62 -24.92 20.88
C ASP A 793 4.27 -23.48 21.30
N THR A 794 5.11 -22.87 22.14
CA THR A 794 4.88 -21.53 22.70
C THR A 794 5.09 -20.41 21.68
N VAL A 795 6.00 -20.60 20.72
CA VAL A 795 6.46 -19.54 19.80
C VAL A 795 6.27 -19.89 18.33
N GLY A 796 5.89 -21.13 18.04
CA GLY A 796 5.69 -21.65 16.69
C GLY A 796 6.99 -22.13 16.05
N LYS A 797 7.09 -21.87 14.74
CA LYS A 797 8.16 -22.41 13.89
C LYS A 797 9.49 -21.73 14.17
N LEU A 798 10.53 -22.53 14.38
CA LEU A 798 11.91 -22.06 14.61
C LEU A 798 12.73 -22.10 13.32
N VAL A 799 12.58 -23.16 12.52
CA VAL A 799 13.17 -23.25 11.17
C VAL A 799 12.31 -24.13 10.26
N ASP A 800 12.33 -23.82 8.96
CA ASP A 800 11.65 -24.54 7.88
C ASP A 800 12.66 -25.17 6.92
N GLY A 801 12.54 -26.46 6.67
CA GLY A 801 13.38 -27.15 5.69
C GLY A 801 14.88 -26.97 5.95
N ASN A 802 15.32 -26.99 7.20
CA ASN A 802 16.74 -26.91 7.53
C ASN A 802 17.47 -28.11 6.92
N GLN A 803 18.52 -27.84 6.14
CA GLN A 803 19.22 -28.90 5.42
C GLN A 803 20.23 -29.58 6.32
N GLY A 804 20.54 -30.83 6.01
CA GLY A 804 21.57 -31.58 6.72
C GLY A 804 22.07 -32.79 5.95
N LEU A 805 23.10 -33.44 6.49
CA LEU A 805 23.70 -34.64 5.92
C LEU A 805 23.86 -35.70 7.01
N GLY A 806 23.33 -36.89 6.77
CA GLY A 806 23.60 -38.06 7.59
C GLY A 806 24.43 -39.07 6.80
N TYR A 807 25.45 -39.64 7.42
CA TYR A 807 26.16 -40.79 6.87
C TYR A 807 26.46 -41.81 7.96
N ALA A 808 26.43 -43.08 7.57
CA ALA A 808 26.68 -44.18 8.49
C ALA A 808 27.54 -45.24 7.82
N PHE A 809 28.37 -45.90 8.63
CA PHE A 809 29.18 -47.04 8.25
C PHE A 809 29.03 -48.13 9.29
N SER A 810 28.87 -49.38 8.85
CA SER A 810 28.90 -50.52 9.77
C SER A 810 29.70 -51.67 9.21
N ILE A 811 30.34 -52.40 10.13
CA ILE A 811 30.95 -53.69 9.86
C ILE A 811 30.37 -54.72 10.82
N GLU A 812 29.92 -55.84 10.28
CA GLU A 812 29.38 -56.96 11.02
C GLU A 812 30.09 -58.25 10.62
N ALA A 813 30.41 -59.09 11.60
CA ALA A 813 30.91 -60.42 11.37
C ALA A 813 30.13 -61.44 12.20
N GLY A 814 29.91 -62.61 11.61
CA GLY A 814 29.25 -63.70 12.31
C GLY A 814 29.61 -65.05 11.73
N ARG A 815 29.20 -66.11 12.42
CA ARG A 815 29.43 -67.49 11.98
C ARG A 815 28.22 -68.36 12.22
N LYS A 816 27.64 -68.91 11.16
CA LYS A 816 26.58 -69.91 11.25
C LYS A 816 27.16 -71.24 11.70
N LEU A 817 26.58 -71.79 12.76
CA LEU A 817 26.92 -73.07 13.35
C LEU A 817 25.69 -73.98 13.29
N SER A 818 25.83 -75.16 12.68
CA SER A 818 24.75 -76.16 12.69
C SER A 818 24.61 -76.76 14.09
N VAL A 819 23.38 -76.80 14.60
CA VAL A 819 23.06 -77.37 15.91
C VAL A 819 22.47 -78.79 15.76
N GLY A 820 21.87 -79.09 14.60
CA GLY A 820 21.35 -80.40 14.23
C GLY A 820 20.00 -80.32 13.51
N GLY A 821 19.76 -81.23 12.56
CA GLY A 821 18.54 -81.22 11.75
C GLY A 821 18.43 -79.93 10.94
N THR A 822 17.35 -79.18 11.13
CA THR A 822 17.09 -77.91 10.44
C THR A 822 17.38 -76.67 11.30
N TRP A 823 18.08 -76.84 12.43
CA TRP A 823 18.44 -75.73 13.34
C TRP A 823 19.90 -75.30 13.20
N SER A 824 20.10 -73.98 13.28
CA SER A 824 21.44 -73.38 13.38
C SER A 824 21.45 -72.15 14.29
N VAL A 825 22.63 -71.82 14.82
CA VAL A 825 22.85 -70.60 15.61
C VAL A 825 23.94 -69.76 14.98
N THR A 826 23.77 -68.45 14.99
CA THR A 826 24.70 -67.49 14.41
C THR A 826 25.06 -66.43 15.45
N PRO A 827 26.16 -66.60 16.22
CA PRO A 827 26.79 -65.48 16.91
C PRO A 827 27.21 -64.40 15.91
N GLN A 828 26.93 -63.14 16.28
CA GLN A 828 27.19 -61.96 15.47
C GLN A 828 27.70 -60.80 16.33
N ALA A 829 28.60 -60.01 15.76
CA ALA A 829 29.06 -58.76 16.35
C ALA A 829 29.11 -57.68 15.26
N GLN A 830 28.62 -56.49 15.60
CA GLN A 830 28.58 -55.32 14.72
C GLN A 830 29.18 -54.11 15.44
N LEU A 831 29.92 -53.31 14.70
CA LEU A 831 30.27 -51.94 15.09
C LEU A 831 29.72 -50.99 14.02
N ALA A 832 28.96 -49.99 14.44
CA ALA A 832 28.35 -49.00 13.57
C ALA A 832 28.73 -47.59 14.02
N TYR A 833 29.24 -46.79 13.09
CA TYR A 833 29.47 -45.36 13.26
C TYR A 833 28.44 -44.58 12.44
N THR A 834 27.79 -43.61 13.07
CA THR A 834 26.79 -42.74 12.45
C THR A 834 27.15 -41.30 12.77
N SER A 835 27.08 -40.42 11.78
CA SER A 835 27.34 -39.00 11.94
C SER A 835 26.26 -38.23 11.20
N VAL A 836 25.75 -37.18 11.84
CA VAL A 836 24.78 -36.26 11.27
C VAL A 836 25.27 -34.84 11.43
N ASP A 837 24.91 -34.02 10.46
CA ASP A 837 25.14 -32.59 10.45
C ASP A 837 23.87 -31.87 9.99
N PHE A 838 23.70 -30.63 10.41
CA PHE A 838 22.67 -29.73 9.93
C PHE A 838 23.24 -28.32 9.70
N ASP A 839 22.70 -27.61 8.71
CA ASP A 839 23.10 -26.25 8.40
C ASP A 839 22.77 -25.32 9.59
N ASP A 840 23.72 -24.47 9.97
CA ASP A 840 23.49 -23.41 10.96
C ASP A 840 22.32 -22.52 10.54
N PHE A 841 21.46 -22.17 11.49
CA PHE A 841 20.32 -21.30 11.24
C PHE A 841 20.16 -20.22 12.31
N ALA A 842 19.43 -19.16 11.96
CA ALA A 842 18.97 -18.16 12.91
C ALA A 842 17.47 -18.33 13.11
N ASP A 843 17.03 -18.42 14.36
CA ASP A 843 15.61 -18.54 14.69
C ASP A 843 14.86 -17.18 14.57
N PRO A 844 13.53 -17.14 14.73
CA PRO A 844 12.76 -15.89 14.63
C PRO A 844 13.11 -14.82 15.67
N PHE A 845 13.85 -15.17 16.73
CA PHE A 845 14.33 -14.27 17.76
C PHE A 845 15.80 -13.85 17.53
N GLY A 846 16.41 -14.30 16.42
CA GLY A 846 17.78 -13.99 16.03
C GLY A 846 18.85 -14.87 16.70
N ALA A 847 18.46 -15.93 17.42
CA ALA A 847 19.41 -16.86 18.02
C ALA A 847 20.08 -17.70 16.93
N LYS A 848 21.41 -17.69 16.88
CA LYS A 848 22.18 -18.58 16.00
C LYS A 848 22.24 -19.97 16.63
N VAL A 849 21.86 -20.99 15.87
CA VAL A 849 21.84 -22.39 16.31
C VAL A 849 22.77 -23.18 15.40
N SER A 850 23.75 -23.87 15.99
CA SER A 850 24.76 -24.64 15.26
C SER A 850 25.08 -25.96 15.97
N LEU A 851 25.39 -26.99 15.20
CA LEU A 851 25.76 -28.29 15.74
C LEU A 851 27.16 -28.26 16.39
N VAL A 852 27.29 -28.87 17.57
CA VAL A 852 28.58 -29.06 18.25
C VAL A 852 29.02 -30.52 18.21
N ALA A 853 28.10 -31.46 18.42
CA ALA A 853 28.35 -32.90 18.35
C ALA A 853 27.12 -33.65 17.82
N GLY A 854 27.33 -34.51 16.83
CA GLY A 854 26.28 -35.28 16.15
C GLY A 854 26.76 -36.66 15.72
N ASP A 855 27.59 -37.32 16.54
CA ASP A 855 28.20 -38.61 16.24
C ASP A 855 27.70 -39.71 17.20
N SER A 856 27.61 -40.94 16.70
CA SER A 856 27.31 -42.15 17.48
C SER A 856 28.26 -43.28 17.05
N LEU A 857 28.80 -44.02 18.02
CA LEU A 857 29.57 -45.24 17.82
C LEU A 857 28.91 -46.37 18.61
N LYS A 858 28.11 -47.18 17.92
CA LYS A 858 27.30 -48.23 18.53
C LYS A 858 27.89 -49.61 18.29
N GLY A 859 28.18 -50.32 19.37
CA GLY A 859 28.51 -51.74 19.36
C GLY A 859 27.27 -52.60 19.54
N ARG A 860 27.17 -53.72 18.81
CA ARG A 860 26.17 -54.76 19.04
C ARG A 860 26.82 -56.14 19.10
N ILE A 861 26.47 -56.93 20.11
CA ILE A 861 26.84 -58.35 20.21
C ILE A 861 25.56 -59.15 20.35
N GLY A 862 25.36 -60.16 19.51
CA GLY A 862 24.11 -60.89 19.50
C GLY A 862 24.20 -62.33 19.03
N LEU A 863 23.05 -63.00 19.12
CA LEU A 863 22.82 -64.37 18.67
C LEU A 863 21.56 -64.40 17.82
N ALA A 864 21.64 -65.03 16.65
CA ALA A 864 20.48 -65.42 15.86
C ALA A 864 20.27 -66.94 15.96
N LEU A 865 19.06 -67.37 16.29
CA LEU A 865 18.64 -68.77 16.25
C LEU A 865 17.76 -68.97 15.02
N ASP A 866 18.18 -69.85 14.12
CA ASP A 866 17.59 -70.07 12.81
C ASP A 866 16.93 -71.46 12.72
N TYR A 867 15.74 -71.53 12.14
CA TYR A 867 15.02 -72.77 11.82
C TYR A 867 14.59 -72.79 10.35
N ASP A 868 15.11 -73.75 9.60
CA ASP A 868 14.72 -74.01 8.21
C ASP A 868 13.53 -74.99 8.14
N ALA A 869 12.49 -74.68 7.36
CA ALA A 869 11.30 -75.53 7.20
C ALA A 869 10.87 -75.69 5.73
N GLY A 870 10.40 -76.89 5.37
CA GLY A 870 9.85 -77.22 4.03
C GLY A 870 10.80 -77.97 3.09
N GLY A 871 10.27 -78.48 1.97
CA GLY A 871 11.00 -79.22 0.93
C GLY A 871 10.47 -78.95 -0.47
N GLY A 872 11.35 -78.88 -1.48
CA GLY A 872 11.00 -78.55 -2.86
C GLY A 872 10.91 -77.03 -3.12
N ALA A 873 9.98 -76.60 -3.97
CA ALA A 873 9.90 -75.22 -4.50
C ALA A 873 9.39 -74.13 -3.52
N SER A 874 9.07 -74.49 -2.27
CA SER A 874 8.56 -73.60 -1.22
C SER A 874 9.28 -73.86 0.11
N ARG A 875 10.36 -73.11 0.39
CA ARG A 875 11.18 -73.20 1.61
C ARG A 875 10.91 -71.97 2.49
N SER A 876 10.68 -72.19 3.77
CA SER A 876 10.48 -71.14 4.78
C SER A 876 11.63 -71.14 5.78
N HIS A 877 12.00 -69.97 6.27
CA HIS A 877 13.04 -69.77 7.30
C HIS A 877 12.44 -68.91 8.41
N VAL A 878 12.61 -69.30 9.66
CA VAL A 878 12.16 -68.53 10.83
C VAL A 878 13.36 -68.32 11.74
N TYR A 879 13.50 -67.12 12.29
CA TYR A 879 14.61 -66.80 13.17
C TYR A 879 14.18 -65.94 14.35
N GLY A 880 14.91 -66.07 15.46
CA GLY A 880 14.88 -65.14 16.59
C GLY A 880 16.25 -64.51 16.80
N ILE A 881 16.30 -63.23 17.12
CA ILE A 881 17.54 -62.49 17.43
C ILE A 881 17.50 -61.90 18.83
N ALA A 882 18.63 -61.96 19.52
CA ALA A 882 18.87 -61.24 20.77
C ALA A 882 20.21 -60.51 20.67
N ASN A 883 20.22 -59.20 20.88
CA ASN A 883 21.41 -58.36 20.85
C ASN A 883 21.56 -57.60 22.17
N LEU A 884 22.80 -57.42 22.62
CA LEU A 884 23.19 -56.40 23.58
C LEU A 884 23.83 -55.25 22.80
N THR A 885 23.50 -54.02 23.18
CA THR A 885 23.99 -52.80 22.51
C THR A 885 24.72 -51.90 23.49
N TYR A 886 25.76 -51.23 23.03
CA TYR A 886 26.46 -50.20 23.81
C TYR A 886 26.83 -49.02 22.92
N GLU A 887 26.50 -47.80 23.34
CA GLU A 887 26.94 -46.54 22.76
C GLU A 887 28.25 -46.11 23.43
N PHE A 888 29.28 -45.83 22.64
CA PHE A 888 30.62 -45.52 23.14
C PHE A 888 30.92 -44.01 23.22
N LEU A 889 30.05 -43.14 22.70
CA LEU A 889 30.22 -41.68 22.69
C LEU A 889 29.23 -40.96 23.64
N ASP A 890 29.59 -39.73 24.03
CA ASP A 890 28.90 -38.92 25.05
C ASP A 890 27.64 -38.17 24.53
N GLY A 891 26.92 -38.76 23.56
CA GLY A 891 25.69 -38.17 23.00
C GLY A 891 25.90 -36.99 22.04
N THR A 892 24.97 -36.04 22.06
CA THR A 892 24.88 -34.93 21.10
C THR A 892 24.89 -33.57 21.79
N ALA A 893 25.32 -32.53 21.07
CA ALA A 893 25.34 -31.17 21.60
C ALA A 893 25.08 -30.11 20.52
N VAL A 894 24.43 -29.02 20.92
CA VAL A 894 24.09 -27.86 20.09
C VAL A 894 24.52 -26.59 20.79
N ASP A 895 25.01 -25.61 20.03
CA ASP A 895 25.26 -24.25 20.50
C ASP A 895 24.07 -23.37 20.14
N VAL A 896 23.52 -22.67 21.13
CA VAL A 896 22.41 -21.72 21.00
C VAL A 896 22.93 -20.35 21.40
N ALA A 897 23.39 -19.58 20.42
CA ALA A 897 23.98 -18.25 20.56
C ALA A 897 25.11 -18.19 21.61
N GLY A 898 25.98 -19.19 21.65
CA GLY A 898 27.09 -19.32 22.61
C GLY A 898 26.77 -20.14 23.87
N THR A 899 25.51 -20.55 24.06
CA THR A 899 25.09 -21.45 25.15
C THR A 899 25.03 -22.88 24.64
N LYS A 900 25.94 -23.73 25.13
CA LYS A 900 25.96 -25.16 24.80
C LYS A 900 24.90 -25.92 25.58
N VAL A 901 24.08 -26.70 24.85
CA VAL A 901 23.12 -27.66 25.41
C VAL A 901 23.40 -29.05 24.85
N ALA A 902 23.21 -30.09 25.65
CA ALA A 902 23.63 -31.46 25.34
C ALA A 902 22.66 -32.52 25.86
N PHE A 903 22.40 -33.52 25.00
CA PHE A 903 21.57 -34.67 25.27
C PHE A 903 22.35 -35.97 25.07
N GLU A 904 22.41 -36.79 26.12
CA GLU A 904 23.11 -38.07 26.15
C GLU A 904 22.11 -39.20 26.47
N PRO A 905 21.71 -40.02 25.48
CA PRO A 905 20.86 -41.19 25.71
C PRO A 905 21.57 -42.26 26.55
N ASP A 906 20.78 -43.11 27.20
CA ASP A 906 21.30 -44.26 27.95
C ASP A 906 22.24 -45.14 27.10
N SER A 907 23.45 -45.39 27.59
CA SER A 907 24.49 -46.01 26.76
C SER A 907 24.36 -47.52 26.57
N PHE A 908 23.70 -48.26 27.47
CA PHE A 908 23.57 -49.72 27.41
C PHE A 908 22.13 -50.15 27.13
N GLY A 909 21.94 -51.20 26.33
CA GLY A 909 20.61 -51.71 26.03
C GLY A 909 20.58 -53.12 25.47
N ALA A 910 19.37 -53.58 25.19
CA ALA A 910 19.13 -54.87 24.54
C ALA A 910 18.04 -54.78 23.47
N GLU A 911 18.16 -55.64 22.46
CA GLU A 911 17.18 -55.81 21.39
C GLU A 911 16.75 -57.28 21.33
N LEU A 912 15.45 -57.55 21.21
CA LEU A 912 14.88 -58.89 21.01
C LEU A 912 13.94 -58.87 19.82
N GLY A 913 14.15 -59.78 18.87
CA GLY A 913 13.38 -59.81 17.63
C GLY A 913 13.01 -61.21 17.17
N ILE A 914 11.92 -61.29 16.41
CA ILE A 914 11.47 -62.49 15.72
C ILE A 914 11.13 -62.15 14.27
N GLY A 915 11.60 -62.98 13.35
CA GLY A 915 11.37 -62.78 11.93
C GLY A 915 11.31 -64.08 11.16
N GLY A 916 10.95 -63.96 9.89
CA GLY A 916 10.91 -65.11 8.99
C GLY A 916 10.82 -64.70 7.53
N THR A 917 11.20 -65.64 6.67
CA THR A 917 11.24 -65.51 5.22
C THR A 917 10.44 -66.64 4.58
N TYR A 918 9.48 -66.30 3.73
CA TYR A 918 8.70 -67.24 2.93
C TYR A 918 9.10 -67.15 1.46
N ARG A 919 9.43 -68.29 0.83
CA ARG A 919 9.84 -68.36 -0.57
C ARG A 919 8.89 -69.20 -1.41
N TRP A 920 8.73 -68.82 -2.67
CA TRP A 920 7.94 -69.58 -3.65
C TRP A 920 8.57 -69.50 -5.05
N ALA A 921 7.97 -70.22 -6.00
CA ALA A 921 8.41 -70.30 -7.40
C ALA A 921 9.90 -70.67 -7.54
N GLY A 922 10.34 -71.68 -6.80
CA GLY A 922 11.73 -72.16 -6.86
C GLY A 922 12.75 -71.19 -6.25
N GLY A 923 12.30 -70.26 -5.39
CA GLY A 923 13.14 -69.24 -4.78
C GLY A 923 13.24 -67.93 -5.57
N LYS A 924 12.54 -67.82 -6.70
CA LYS A 924 12.49 -66.59 -7.52
C LYS A 924 11.90 -65.40 -6.76
N TYR A 925 11.00 -65.66 -5.81
CA TYR A 925 10.37 -64.62 -5.00
C TYR A 925 10.45 -64.99 -3.52
N ALA A 926 10.71 -63.99 -2.68
CA ALA A 926 10.71 -64.11 -1.23
C ALA A 926 10.03 -62.91 -0.57
N LEU A 927 9.27 -63.17 0.49
CA LEU A 927 8.74 -62.16 1.39
C LEU A 927 9.29 -62.43 2.78
N TYR A 928 9.84 -61.42 3.44
CA TYR A 928 10.31 -61.54 4.81
C TYR A 928 9.74 -60.43 5.69
N GLY A 929 9.69 -60.70 6.99
CA GLY A 929 9.35 -59.69 7.98
C GLY A 929 10.02 -59.96 9.32
N GLU A 930 10.15 -58.91 10.12
CA GLU A 930 10.70 -58.94 11.48
C GLU A 930 9.93 -57.97 12.38
N ALA A 931 9.67 -58.39 13.62
CA ALA A 931 9.29 -57.50 14.71
C ALA A 931 10.42 -57.49 15.75
N LEU A 932 10.83 -56.30 16.19
CA LEU A 932 11.93 -56.07 17.13
C LEU A 932 11.45 -55.15 18.26
N ALA A 933 11.78 -55.49 19.50
CA ALA A 933 11.64 -54.62 20.66
C ALA A 933 13.03 -54.27 21.21
N SER A 934 13.20 -53.04 21.70
CA SER A 934 14.45 -52.54 22.27
C SER A 934 14.22 -51.83 23.61
N THR A 935 15.21 -51.86 24.50
CA THR A 935 15.20 -51.12 25.78
C THR A 935 16.61 -50.76 26.23
N SER A 936 16.75 -49.65 26.96
CA SER A 936 17.99 -49.29 27.69
C SER A 936 18.05 -49.86 29.11
N PHE A 937 16.96 -50.45 29.61
CA PHE A 937 16.75 -50.78 31.02
C PHE A 937 16.67 -49.57 31.98
N GLU A 938 16.82 -48.34 31.47
CA GLU A 938 16.87 -47.09 32.25
C GLU A 938 15.77 -46.09 31.82
N GLY A 939 14.75 -46.55 31.08
CA GLY A 939 13.54 -45.79 30.75
C GLY A 939 13.22 -45.80 29.26
N SER A 940 14.27 -45.75 28.43
CA SER A 940 14.14 -45.78 26.97
C SER A 940 13.64 -47.14 26.47
N HIS A 941 12.68 -47.11 25.53
CA HIS A 941 12.09 -48.32 24.93
C HIS A 941 11.56 -48.05 23.52
N GLY A 942 11.53 -49.09 22.68
CA GLY A 942 11.07 -48.96 21.31
C GLY A 942 10.63 -50.25 20.65
N PHE A 943 9.89 -50.10 19.56
CA PHE A 943 9.37 -51.18 18.73
C PHE A 943 9.63 -50.86 17.25
N LYS A 944 10.08 -51.86 16.50
CA LYS A 944 10.38 -51.75 15.07
C LYS A 944 9.79 -52.94 14.32
N GLY A 945 9.09 -52.65 13.23
CA GLY A 945 8.55 -53.65 12.30
C GLY A 945 9.15 -53.46 10.93
N THR A 946 9.59 -54.56 10.31
CA THR A 946 10.17 -54.58 8.96
C THR A 946 9.41 -55.55 8.09
N VAL A 947 9.14 -55.18 6.84
CA VAL A 947 8.65 -56.08 5.79
C VAL A 947 9.48 -55.85 4.53
N GLY A 948 9.98 -56.91 3.92
CA GLY A 948 10.73 -56.83 2.69
C GLY A 948 10.38 -57.91 1.68
N PHE A 949 10.59 -57.59 0.41
CA PHE A 949 10.34 -58.45 -0.73
C PHE A 949 11.60 -58.53 -1.58
N ASN A 950 11.98 -59.74 -1.98
CA ASN A 950 13.14 -60.01 -2.82
C ASN A 950 12.71 -60.79 -4.06
N THR A 951 13.36 -60.54 -5.20
CA THR A 951 13.17 -61.32 -6.42
C THR A 951 14.47 -61.53 -7.19
N ALA A 952 14.58 -62.68 -7.85
CA ALA A 952 15.66 -63.03 -8.77
C ALA A 952 15.21 -62.87 -10.23
N PHE A 953 16.09 -62.30 -11.06
CA PHE A 953 15.88 -62.13 -12.50
C PHE A 953 16.99 -62.80 -13.29
#